data_AF-A0AA43TXV1-F1
#
_entry.id   AF-A0AA43TXV1-F1
#
_cell.length_a   1.000
_cell.length_b   1.000
_cell.length_c   1.000
_cell.angle_alpha   90.00
_cell.angle_beta   90.00
_cell.angle_gamma   90.00
#
_symmetry.space_group_name_H-M   'P 1'
#
loop_
_entity.id
_entity.type
_entity.pdbx_description
1 polymer ?
#
loop_
_entity_poly.entity_id
_entity_poly.type
_entity_poly.pdbx_seq_one_letter_code
_entity_poly.pdbx_strand_id
1 'polypeptide(L)'
;MKKRVLCVYDGPRRLWKDDMMLDSEHEVRMRTGNGESYVTDLDVETVKRAEAFHNATEEEKGPWVEADAQVDIETLMFSDPNAFSRAFSERVSLNIRAVLRRSSTDAGSQSFNLCFPLAIEETERGYACTGLPTMIRQDYNRIDPKRRSTLDYKKKQFASATFKVPDYPHRLNLYRLPPTAEITLEQFEQWAIDRLRILAELEACSFRNKTHAETAAHINPLLQKWLPLRSNTSSFSGAQDESVILERQKDHYSHFILRLAFSSTEDLRRRFSRVEAALFKLRFQNDDSRERQAFVESLDLDWEMVPDEERRQLALDLLNATPGLRRQEIDDGGWFKVDFETVPELVESRRVLLKAGKAYVPAREQMSMVLEGFSANLEDGLEAAARALPRLDEDDRLTPILNHLSKNFATPDSTLADSDSALTGAHFNAGSVDLLSQHFPLCMRNLHLNLRKNSHLKHFGRLQYTLFLKGIGLSLEECLIFWRHSFKLITDETFNKEYRYNVRHAHGDVGGDAIRRGRGYSPFSCQKILTEHPPGTGESHGCPYRHFSLDNLLSLLQATGVNDRDLLRGVKEDVERKRYHIGCNRVFDWAHKAQLKRVKEDGSWPAAELDTIVHPNTYFKRSYLLSSGRSAHLPGTDADMTEA
;
A
#
# COMPACT_ATOMS: atom_id res chain seq x y z
N MET A 1 -9.74 -17.07 -13.24
CA MET A 1 -9.39 -16.73 -14.64
C MET A 1 -9.53 -17.92 -15.57
N LYS A 2 -10.24 -17.77 -16.69
CA LYS A 2 -10.26 -18.74 -17.80
C LYS A 2 -9.33 -18.28 -18.92
N LYS A 3 -8.55 -19.22 -19.47
CA LYS A 3 -7.69 -19.02 -20.65
C LYS A 3 -8.39 -19.57 -21.88
N ARG A 4 -8.50 -18.78 -22.94
CA ARG A 4 -8.97 -19.23 -24.27
C ARG A 4 -7.96 -18.82 -25.33
N VAL A 5 -7.58 -19.76 -26.19
CA VAL A 5 -6.70 -19.50 -27.31
C VAL A 5 -7.56 -19.20 -28.54
N LEU A 6 -7.44 -18.01 -29.11
CA LEU A 6 -8.08 -17.61 -30.36
C LEU A 6 -7.08 -17.78 -31.50
N CYS A 7 -7.47 -18.47 -32.57
CA CYS A 7 -6.71 -18.50 -33.82
C CYS A 7 -7.65 -18.08 -34.96
N VAL A 8 -7.28 -17.03 -35.69
CA VAL A 8 -8.09 -16.48 -36.80
C VAL A 8 -7.40 -16.81 -38.12
N TYR A 9 -8.18 -17.29 -39.09
CA TYR A 9 -7.71 -17.72 -40.40
C TYR A 9 -8.52 -17.09 -41.51
N ASP A 10 -7.87 -16.71 -42.61
CA ASP A 10 -8.50 -16.27 -43.86
C ASP A 10 -8.14 -17.28 -44.96
N GLY A 11 -9.01 -18.25 -45.22
CA GLY A 11 -8.68 -19.44 -46.00
C GLY A 11 -7.51 -20.24 -45.36
N PRO A 12 -6.45 -20.60 -46.10
CA PRO A 12 -5.28 -21.31 -45.54
C PRO A 12 -4.33 -20.39 -44.75
N ARG A 13 -4.50 -19.07 -44.81
CA ARG A 13 -3.65 -18.09 -44.13
C ARG A 13 -4.08 -17.92 -42.68
N ARG A 14 -3.14 -18.04 -41.73
CA ARG A 14 -3.38 -17.65 -40.33
C ARG A 14 -3.18 -16.14 -40.18
N LEU A 15 -4.24 -15.40 -39.85
CA LEU A 15 -4.18 -13.96 -39.60
C LEU A 15 -3.64 -13.65 -38.21
N TRP A 16 -4.05 -14.40 -37.19
CA TRP A 16 -3.68 -14.09 -35.81
C TRP A 16 -3.79 -15.30 -34.87
N LYS A 17 -2.99 -15.32 -33.80
CA LYS A 17 -3.10 -16.26 -32.67
C LYS A 17 -2.93 -15.48 -31.36
N ASP A 18 -3.91 -15.57 -30.47
CA ASP A 18 -3.97 -14.84 -29.21
C ASP A 18 -4.37 -15.73 -28.04
N ASP A 19 -3.92 -15.35 -26.84
CA ASP A 19 -4.30 -15.97 -25.57
C ASP A 19 -5.18 -14.99 -24.78
N MET A 20 -6.49 -15.19 -24.81
CA MET A 20 -7.47 -14.38 -24.07
C MET A 20 -7.61 -14.88 -22.63
N MET A 21 -7.44 -13.96 -21.67
CA MET A 21 -7.59 -14.21 -20.24
C MET A 21 -8.71 -13.33 -19.70
N LEU A 22 -9.77 -13.94 -19.15
CA LEU A 22 -10.81 -13.21 -18.42
C LEU A 22 -10.99 -13.77 -17.01
N ASP A 23 -11.32 -12.89 -16.07
CA ASP A 23 -11.64 -13.29 -14.72
C ASP A 23 -12.98 -14.06 -14.67
N SER A 24 -13.07 -15.05 -13.80
CA SER A 24 -14.19 -15.99 -13.72
C SER A 24 -15.28 -15.55 -12.75
N GLU A 25 -15.03 -14.54 -11.91
CA GLU A 25 -15.96 -14.12 -10.86
C GLU A 25 -17.16 -13.32 -11.39
N HIS A 26 -17.06 -12.73 -12.58
CA HIS A 26 -18.07 -11.83 -13.15
C HIS A 26 -18.59 -12.28 -14.54
N GLU A 27 -18.40 -13.54 -14.92
CA GLU A 27 -18.77 -14.08 -16.24
C GLU A 27 -20.29 -14.08 -16.44
N VAL A 28 -20.80 -13.25 -17.35
CA VAL A 28 -22.22 -13.21 -17.71
C VAL A 28 -22.54 -14.36 -18.66
N ARG A 29 -23.55 -15.18 -18.34
CA ARG A 29 -23.98 -16.33 -19.16
C ARG A 29 -25.43 -16.21 -19.59
N MET A 30 -25.70 -16.31 -20.89
CA MET A 30 -27.04 -16.37 -21.47
C MET A 30 -27.32 -17.76 -22.01
N ARG A 31 -28.47 -18.36 -21.65
CA ARG A 31 -28.89 -19.64 -22.20
C ARG A 31 -29.29 -19.48 -23.67
N THR A 32 -28.82 -20.39 -24.52
CA THR A 32 -29.29 -20.49 -25.92
C THR A 32 -30.64 -21.21 -25.96
N GLY A 33 -31.42 -21.01 -27.03
CA GLY A 33 -32.80 -21.50 -27.16
C GLY A 33 -33.00 -23.01 -26.97
N ASN A 34 -31.91 -23.78 -27.05
CA ASN A 34 -31.91 -25.24 -26.89
C ASN A 34 -31.79 -25.68 -25.41
N GLY A 35 -31.66 -24.74 -24.47
CA GLY A 35 -31.66 -24.99 -23.02
C GLY A 35 -30.39 -25.65 -22.43
N GLU A 36 -29.57 -26.30 -23.26
CA GLU A 36 -28.39 -27.06 -22.84
C GLU A 36 -27.06 -26.29 -22.97
N SER A 37 -27.02 -25.21 -23.76
CA SER A 37 -25.81 -24.42 -24.02
C SER A 37 -25.92 -22.99 -23.49
N TYR A 38 -24.77 -22.39 -23.20
CA TYR A 38 -24.66 -21.01 -22.74
C TYR A 38 -23.71 -20.24 -23.67
N VAL A 39 -24.05 -18.99 -23.95
CA VAL A 39 -23.16 -18.00 -24.55
C VAL A 39 -22.66 -17.11 -23.44
N THR A 40 -21.35 -16.94 -23.33
CA THR A 40 -20.71 -16.08 -22.34
C THR A 40 -20.27 -14.75 -22.94
N ASP A 41 -20.06 -13.74 -22.09
CA ASP A 41 -19.36 -12.50 -22.46
C ASP A 41 -18.00 -12.76 -23.14
N LEU A 42 -17.25 -13.77 -22.69
CA LEU A 42 -16.02 -14.22 -23.33
C LEU A 42 -16.26 -14.77 -24.75
N ASP A 43 -17.35 -15.49 -25.02
CA ASP A 43 -17.72 -15.92 -26.38
C ASP A 43 -17.99 -14.72 -27.29
N VAL A 44 -18.73 -13.72 -26.79
CA VAL A 44 -19.04 -12.49 -27.53
C VAL A 44 -17.77 -11.69 -27.85
N GLU A 45 -16.86 -11.52 -26.88
CA GLU A 45 -15.59 -10.83 -27.11
C GLU A 45 -14.67 -11.62 -28.05
N THR A 46 -14.69 -12.95 -27.99
CA THR A 46 -13.93 -13.80 -28.93
C THR A 46 -14.39 -13.56 -30.37
N VAL A 47 -15.71 -13.50 -30.60
CA VAL A 47 -16.30 -13.27 -31.93
C VAL A 47 -16.02 -11.86 -32.44
N LYS A 48 -16.24 -10.83 -31.63
CA LYS A 48 -15.94 -9.43 -32.02
C LYS A 48 -14.48 -9.25 -32.43
N ARG A 49 -13.56 -9.91 -31.72
CA ARG A 49 -12.13 -9.82 -32.03
C ARG A 49 -11.79 -10.53 -33.33
N ALA A 50 -12.38 -11.70 -33.59
CA ALA A 50 -12.22 -12.40 -34.86
C ALA A 50 -12.78 -11.59 -36.04
N GLU A 51 -13.97 -10.98 -35.89
CA GLU A 51 -14.57 -10.12 -36.91
C GLU A 51 -13.71 -8.89 -37.21
N ALA A 52 -13.04 -8.31 -36.21
CA ALA A 52 -12.12 -7.19 -36.42
C ALA A 52 -10.95 -7.58 -37.34
N PHE A 53 -10.42 -8.80 -37.21
CA PHE A 53 -9.36 -9.30 -38.10
C PHE A 53 -9.87 -9.62 -39.51
N HIS A 54 -11.09 -10.16 -39.63
CA HIS A 54 -11.69 -10.45 -40.94
C HIS A 54 -12.06 -9.19 -41.72
N ASN A 55 -12.45 -8.13 -41.02
CA ASN A 55 -12.82 -6.84 -41.61
C ASN A 55 -11.61 -5.89 -41.77
N ALA A 56 -10.40 -6.31 -41.39
CA ALA A 56 -9.18 -5.53 -41.62
C ALA A 56 -8.89 -5.41 -43.13
N THR A 57 -8.32 -4.29 -43.55
CA THR A 57 -7.95 -4.10 -44.97
C THR A 57 -6.78 -5.02 -45.35
N GLU A 58 -6.57 -5.28 -46.65
CA GLU A 58 -5.45 -6.13 -47.11
C GLU A 58 -4.08 -5.54 -46.74
N GLU A 59 -3.97 -4.22 -46.62
CA GLU A 59 -2.79 -3.51 -46.12
C GLU A 59 -2.55 -3.81 -44.62
N GLU A 60 -3.62 -3.89 -43.83
CA GLU A 60 -3.57 -4.20 -42.39
C GLU A 60 -3.34 -5.69 -42.12
N LYS A 61 -3.84 -6.58 -42.98
CA LYS A 61 -3.52 -8.01 -42.87
C LYS A 61 -2.04 -8.29 -43.14
N GLY A 62 -1.34 -7.40 -43.85
CA GLY A 62 0.06 -7.53 -44.26
C GLY A 62 0.24 -8.49 -45.45
N PRO A 63 1.48 -8.64 -45.97
CA PRO A 63 1.75 -9.55 -47.08
C PRO A 63 1.63 -11.02 -46.65
N TRP A 64 1.02 -11.85 -47.50
CA TRP A 64 1.01 -13.30 -47.30
C TRP A 64 2.30 -13.91 -47.85
N VAL A 65 3.08 -14.56 -46.98
CA VAL A 65 4.30 -15.27 -47.37
C VAL A 65 4.00 -16.77 -47.29
N GLU A 66 4.03 -17.44 -48.45
CA GLU A 66 3.97 -18.91 -48.50
C GLU A 66 5.15 -19.49 -47.73
N ALA A 67 4.89 -20.53 -46.93
CA ALA A 67 5.86 -21.11 -46.00
C ALA A 67 7.13 -21.67 -46.66
N ASP A 68 7.18 -21.74 -48.00
CA ASP A 68 8.29 -22.27 -48.78
C ASP A 68 9.14 -21.21 -49.50
N ALA A 69 8.86 -19.91 -49.31
CA ALA A 69 9.72 -18.83 -49.80
C ALA A 69 10.82 -18.51 -48.78
N GLN A 70 12.05 -18.91 -49.08
CA GLN A 70 13.25 -18.60 -48.31
C GLN A 70 13.53 -17.08 -48.40
N VAL A 71 13.14 -16.30 -47.37
CA VAL A 71 13.36 -14.85 -47.30
C VAL A 71 14.49 -14.53 -46.33
N ASP A 72 15.38 -13.63 -46.77
CA ASP A 72 16.62 -13.23 -46.13
C ASP A 72 16.39 -12.43 -44.83
N ILE A 73 17.01 -12.86 -43.74
CA ILE A 73 16.76 -12.42 -42.35
C ILE A 73 17.14 -10.94 -42.12
N GLU A 74 18.03 -10.38 -42.94
CA GLU A 74 18.48 -8.98 -42.79
C GLU A 74 17.40 -7.94 -43.17
N THR A 75 16.41 -8.31 -44.00
CA THR A 75 15.36 -7.35 -44.43
C THR A 75 14.27 -7.18 -43.36
N LEU A 76 14.12 -8.13 -42.43
CA LEU A 76 13.17 -8.09 -41.32
C LEU A 76 13.65 -7.24 -40.13
N MET A 77 14.94 -6.90 -40.06
CA MET A 77 15.51 -6.17 -38.91
C MET A 77 15.41 -4.63 -39.00
N PHE A 78 14.99 -4.08 -40.14
CA PHE A 78 14.85 -2.62 -40.33
C PHE A 78 13.43 -2.07 -40.20
N SER A 79 12.44 -2.89 -39.82
CA SER A 79 11.07 -2.45 -39.55
C SER A 79 10.68 -2.85 -38.13
N ASP A 80 10.40 -1.87 -37.27
CA ASP A 80 10.05 -2.08 -35.86
C ASP A 80 8.84 -3.04 -35.71
N PRO A 81 9.03 -4.26 -35.16
CA PRO A 81 7.96 -5.27 -35.08
C PRO A 81 6.84 -4.88 -34.10
N ASN A 82 7.01 -3.82 -33.31
CA ASN A 82 5.99 -3.30 -32.39
C ASN A 82 5.26 -2.04 -32.90
N ALA A 83 5.69 -1.45 -34.02
CA ALA A 83 5.04 -0.29 -34.59
C ALA A 83 3.62 -0.62 -35.12
N PHE A 84 3.45 -1.80 -35.71
CA PHE A 84 2.14 -2.30 -36.16
C PHE A 84 1.20 -2.61 -34.96
N SER A 85 1.72 -3.22 -33.90
CA SER A 85 0.97 -3.55 -32.68
C SER A 85 0.45 -2.31 -31.95
N ARG A 86 1.27 -1.25 -31.85
CA ARG A 86 0.86 0.01 -31.20
C ARG A 86 -0.12 0.81 -32.05
N ALA A 87 0.18 1.01 -33.34
CA ALA A 87 -0.69 1.79 -34.24
C ALA A 87 -2.06 1.12 -34.49
N PHE A 88 -2.12 -0.22 -34.53
CA PHE A 88 -3.36 -0.97 -34.74
C PHE A 88 -4.19 -1.09 -33.44
N SER A 89 -3.57 -1.28 -32.28
CA SER A 89 -4.26 -1.30 -30.98
C SER A 89 -4.85 0.07 -30.61
N GLU A 90 -4.16 1.16 -30.96
CA GLU A 90 -4.66 2.54 -30.83
C GLU A 90 -5.87 2.80 -31.75
N ARG A 91 -5.86 2.32 -33.00
CA ARG A 91 -6.97 2.49 -33.94
C ARG A 91 -8.19 1.61 -33.65
N VAL A 92 -8.01 0.37 -33.20
CA VAL A 92 -9.11 -0.50 -32.75
C VAL A 92 -9.80 0.09 -31.53
N SER A 93 -9.04 0.67 -30.59
CA SER A 93 -9.58 1.37 -29.43
C SER A 93 -10.35 2.66 -29.80
N LEU A 94 -9.92 3.37 -30.85
CA LEU A 94 -10.60 4.55 -31.38
C LEU A 94 -11.88 4.21 -32.15
N ASN A 95 -11.88 3.13 -32.95
CA ASN A 95 -13.07 2.66 -33.67
C ASN A 95 -14.14 2.08 -32.74
N ILE A 96 -13.75 1.37 -31.67
CA ILE A 96 -14.69 0.92 -30.61
C ILE A 96 -15.39 2.11 -29.94
N ARG A 97 -14.68 3.22 -29.69
CA ARG A 97 -15.28 4.45 -29.14
C ARG A 97 -16.16 5.20 -30.15
N ALA A 98 -15.87 5.12 -31.44
CA ALA A 98 -16.69 5.72 -32.50
C ALA A 98 -17.98 4.94 -32.76
N VAL A 99 -17.93 3.60 -32.68
CA VAL A 99 -19.09 2.70 -32.85
C VAL A 99 -20.00 2.69 -31.62
N LEU A 100 -19.44 2.81 -30.40
CA LEU A 100 -20.25 2.99 -29.18
C LEU A 100 -20.97 4.35 -29.13
N ARG A 101 -20.45 5.38 -29.81
CA ARG A 101 -21.16 6.66 -29.98
C ARG A 101 -22.28 6.58 -31.04
N ARG A 102 -22.08 5.81 -32.13
CA ARG A 102 -23.10 5.63 -33.18
C ARG A 102 -24.25 4.71 -32.76
N SER A 103 -23.98 3.69 -31.93
CA SER A 103 -25.00 2.77 -31.40
C SER A 103 -25.93 3.38 -30.34
N SER A 104 -25.64 4.60 -29.85
CA SER A 104 -26.55 5.36 -28.99
C SER A 104 -27.52 6.28 -29.75
N THR A 105 -27.38 6.41 -31.06
CA THR A 105 -28.18 7.35 -31.88
C THR A 105 -29.01 6.71 -33.01
N ASP A 106 -28.90 5.41 -33.27
CA ASP A 106 -29.76 4.71 -34.23
C ASP A 106 -30.42 3.48 -33.58
N ALA A 107 -31.38 3.73 -32.69
CA ALA A 107 -32.41 2.75 -32.37
C ALA A 107 -33.52 2.85 -33.43
N GLY A 108 -33.27 2.24 -34.58
CA GLY A 108 -34.20 2.26 -35.71
C GLY A 108 -34.08 0.98 -36.53
N SER A 109 -34.87 -0.02 -36.14
CA SER A 109 -35.35 -1.15 -36.96
C SER A 109 -34.34 -1.79 -37.94
N GLN A 110 -33.79 -2.95 -37.57
CA GLN A 110 -33.60 -4.04 -38.54
C GLN A 110 -33.43 -5.38 -37.81
N SER A 111 -34.50 -6.17 -37.86
CA SER A 111 -34.60 -7.56 -37.47
C SER A 111 -33.77 -8.44 -38.42
N PHE A 112 -32.73 -9.10 -37.90
CA PHE A 112 -32.08 -10.22 -38.59
C PHE A 112 -32.71 -11.53 -38.13
N ASN A 113 -33.70 -12.00 -38.89
CA ASN A 113 -34.21 -13.36 -38.85
C ASN A 113 -33.32 -14.25 -39.73
N LEU A 114 -32.68 -15.26 -39.14
CA LEU A 114 -32.09 -16.40 -39.86
C LEU A 114 -32.75 -17.67 -39.34
N CYS A 115 -33.80 -18.12 -40.02
CA CYS A 115 -34.32 -19.48 -39.95
C CYS A 115 -34.84 -19.90 -41.33
N PHE A 116 -34.32 -21.03 -41.81
CA PHE A 116 -34.68 -21.74 -43.04
C PHE A 116 -35.36 -23.09 -42.65
N PRO A 117 -36.06 -23.79 -43.55
CA PRO A 117 -37.52 -23.76 -43.68
C PRO A 117 -38.17 -25.10 -43.30
N LEU A 118 -39.41 -25.08 -42.84
CA LEU A 118 -40.34 -26.22 -42.96
C LEU A 118 -41.75 -25.69 -43.25
N ALA A 119 -42.33 -26.21 -44.33
CA ALA A 119 -43.64 -25.88 -44.86
C ALA A 119 -44.78 -26.42 -43.97
N ILE A 120 -45.95 -25.78 -44.03
CA ILE A 120 -47.27 -26.35 -44.42
C ILE A 120 -48.40 -25.32 -44.13
N GLU A 121 -49.09 -24.97 -45.22
CA GLU A 121 -50.50 -24.61 -45.45
C GLU A 121 -51.33 -23.67 -44.54
N GLU A 122 -51.80 -22.60 -45.20
CA GLU A 122 -53.18 -22.09 -45.33
C GLU A 122 -54.06 -21.81 -44.08
N THR A 123 -54.47 -20.54 -43.91
CA THR A 123 -55.79 -20.04 -44.40
C THR A 123 -56.04 -18.56 -44.02
N GLU A 124 -56.84 -17.90 -44.86
CA GLU A 124 -57.05 -16.47 -45.06
C GLU A 124 -58.04 -15.77 -44.10
N ARG A 125 -58.11 -14.43 -44.29
CA ARG A 125 -59.15 -13.40 -43.96
C ARG A 125 -58.77 -12.46 -42.81
N GLY A 126 -58.80 -11.13 -42.93
CA GLY A 126 -59.23 -10.22 -43.98
C GLY A 126 -59.59 -8.85 -43.37
N TYR A 127 -59.14 -7.78 -44.05
CA TYR A 127 -59.63 -6.38 -44.04
C TYR A 127 -59.28 -5.41 -42.90
N ALA A 128 -58.90 -4.22 -43.37
CA ALA A 128 -58.42 -3.06 -42.65
C ALA A 128 -59.31 -1.82 -42.92
N CYS A 129 -59.10 -0.79 -42.08
CA CYS A 129 -59.33 0.65 -42.29
C CYS A 129 -60.82 1.12 -42.16
N THR A 130 -61.18 2.26 -41.56
CA THR A 130 -60.57 3.62 -41.46
C THR A 130 -61.24 4.45 -40.34
N GLY A 131 -60.54 5.43 -39.73
CA GLY A 131 -61.17 6.49 -38.91
C GLY A 131 -60.21 7.45 -38.18
N LEU A 132 -59.95 8.61 -38.80
CA LEU A 132 -59.03 9.76 -38.52
C LEU A 132 -59.33 10.61 -37.21
N PRO A 133 -58.58 11.69 -36.85
CA PRO A 133 -57.75 11.79 -35.63
C PRO A 133 -58.08 12.95 -34.65
N THR A 134 -57.49 12.98 -33.45
CA THR A 134 -57.49 14.16 -32.54
C THR A 134 -56.19 14.34 -31.74
N MET A 135 -55.79 15.61 -31.59
CA MET A 135 -54.59 16.16 -30.95
C MET A 135 -54.45 15.86 -29.45
N ILE A 136 -53.21 15.80 -28.95
CA ILE A 136 -52.85 15.98 -27.53
C ILE A 136 -51.68 16.98 -27.38
N ARG A 137 -51.77 17.74 -26.29
CA ARG A 137 -51.15 19.03 -25.92
C ARG A 137 -49.62 19.04 -25.77
N GLN A 138 -49.04 20.22 -26.01
CA GLN A 138 -47.64 20.58 -25.72
C GLN A 138 -47.47 21.01 -24.26
N ASP A 139 -46.45 20.45 -23.60
CA ASP A 139 -46.08 20.78 -22.22
C ASP A 139 -45.21 22.05 -22.11
N TYR A 140 -45.53 22.81 -21.06
CA TYR A 140 -44.80 23.95 -20.52
C TYR A 140 -43.40 23.52 -20.05
N ASN A 141 -42.32 23.94 -20.74
CA ASN A 141 -40.98 24.21 -20.18
C ASN A 141 -39.97 24.56 -21.31
N ARG A 142 -40.22 25.63 -22.06
CA ARG A 142 -39.23 26.13 -23.03
C ARG A 142 -38.44 27.28 -22.39
N ILE A 143 -37.22 26.98 -21.98
CA ILE A 143 -36.25 27.98 -21.48
C ILE A 143 -35.96 29.01 -22.59
N ASP A 144 -35.95 30.29 -22.22
CA ASP A 144 -35.77 31.45 -23.10
C ASP A 144 -34.51 31.32 -23.99
N PRO A 145 -34.62 31.44 -25.32
CA PRO A 145 -33.52 31.20 -26.27
C PRO A 145 -32.24 32.01 -26.04
N LYS A 146 -32.31 33.11 -25.29
CA LYS A 146 -31.13 33.95 -24.98
C LYS A 146 -30.24 33.41 -23.85
N ARG A 147 -30.66 32.37 -23.11
CA ARG A 147 -29.83 31.68 -22.09
C ARG A 147 -29.11 30.43 -22.63
N ARG A 148 -29.18 30.16 -23.94
CA ARG A 148 -28.69 28.92 -24.56
C ARG A 148 -27.30 29.03 -25.18
N SER A 149 -26.41 29.81 -24.60
CA SER A 149 -25.01 29.92 -25.06
C SER A 149 -24.06 29.40 -23.97
N THR A 150 -23.81 28.08 -23.95
CA THR A 150 -22.55 27.41 -23.46
C THR A 150 -22.70 25.88 -23.31
N LEU A 151 -23.54 25.20 -24.09
CA LEU A 151 -23.61 23.73 -24.08
C LEU A 151 -23.44 23.17 -25.48
N ASP A 152 -22.25 23.38 -26.05
CA ASP A 152 -21.78 22.67 -27.23
C ASP A 152 -20.82 21.56 -26.76
N TYR A 153 -21.30 20.32 -26.72
CA TYR A 153 -20.56 19.16 -26.22
C TYR A 153 -19.27 18.88 -27.01
N LYS A 154 -19.17 19.38 -28.25
CA LYS A 154 -17.95 19.30 -29.08
C LYS A 154 -16.87 20.31 -28.66
N LYS A 155 -17.21 21.41 -27.99
CA LYS A 155 -16.24 22.40 -27.51
C LYS A 155 -15.66 22.10 -26.12
N LYS A 156 -16.31 21.24 -25.32
CA LYS A 156 -15.78 20.80 -24.01
C LYS A 156 -14.50 19.98 -24.11
N GLN A 157 -14.26 19.29 -25.23
CA GLN A 157 -13.08 18.45 -25.42
C GLN A 157 -11.78 19.26 -25.58
N PHE A 158 -11.90 20.56 -25.88
CA PHE A 158 -10.79 21.51 -26.00
C PHE A 158 -10.93 22.71 -25.04
N ALA A 159 -11.88 22.66 -24.10
CA ALA A 159 -11.96 23.67 -23.06
C ALA A 159 -10.78 23.44 -22.10
N SER A 160 -9.96 24.48 -21.88
CA SER A 160 -8.99 24.44 -20.80
C SER A 160 -9.76 24.17 -19.51
N ALA A 161 -9.37 23.12 -18.78
CA ALA A 161 -10.00 22.80 -17.52
C ALA A 161 -9.90 24.04 -16.62
N THR A 162 -11.05 24.59 -16.23
CA THR A 162 -11.11 25.73 -15.32
C THR A 162 -10.82 25.19 -13.93
N PHE A 163 -9.55 25.13 -13.59
CA PHE A 163 -9.07 24.65 -12.32
C PHE A 163 -9.38 25.67 -11.22
N LYS A 164 -9.95 25.20 -10.11
CA LYS A 164 -10.06 26.02 -8.90
C LYS A 164 -8.66 26.17 -8.32
N VAL A 165 -8.17 27.40 -8.22
CA VAL A 165 -6.94 27.67 -7.48
C VAL A 165 -7.18 27.31 -6.01
N PRO A 166 -6.38 26.42 -5.41
CA PRO A 166 -6.54 26.07 -4.00
C PRO A 166 -6.20 27.29 -3.13
N ASP A 167 -7.14 27.68 -2.28
CA ASP A 167 -6.92 28.61 -1.18
C ASP A 167 -6.52 27.81 0.07
N TYR A 168 -5.62 28.37 0.87
CA TYR A 168 -5.07 27.72 2.05
C TYR A 168 -5.38 28.52 3.32
N PRO A 169 -6.64 28.58 3.78
CA PRO A 169 -7.02 29.36 4.97
C PRO A 169 -6.57 28.70 6.29
N HIS A 170 -6.48 27.36 6.32
CA HIS A 170 -6.20 26.57 7.52
C HIS A 170 -4.90 25.76 7.38
N ARG A 171 -4.29 25.40 8.53
CA ARG A 171 -3.14 24.48 8.57
C ARG A 171 -3.54 23.05 8.27
N LEU A 172 -4.74 22.66 8.71
CA LEU A 172 -5.34 21.35 8.45
C LEU A 172 -6.02 21.37 7.09
N ASN A 173 -5.94 20.24 6.38
CA ASN A 173 -6.55 20.07 5.06
C ASN A 173 -7.07 18.63 4.94
N LEU A 174 -8.27 18.46 4.37
CA LEU A 174 -8.84 17.14 4.06
C LEU A 174 -8.36 16.58 2.71
N TYR A 175 -7.63 17.37 1.93
CA TYR A 175 -7.08 16.98 0.64
C TYR A 175 -8.18 16.46 -0.33
N ARG A 176 -9.26 17.24 -0.45
CA ARG A 176 -10.41 16.92 -1.32
C ARG A 176 -10.15 17.28 -2.78
N LEU A 177 -9.54 18.43 -3.04
CA LEU A 177 -9.30 18.95 -4.38
C LEU A 177 -7.84 18.72 -4.76
N PRO A 178 -7.54 18.11 -5.93
CA PRO A 178 -6.17 17.92 -6.37
C PRO A 178 -5.48 19.26 -6.68
N PRO A 179 -4.17 19.38 -6.46
CA PRO A 179 -3.41 20.57 -6.82
C PRO A 179 -3.31 20.72 -8.35
N THR A 180 -3.31 21.97 -8.83
CA THR A 180 -3.38 22.27 -10.27
C THR A 180 -2.29 23.21 -10.78
N ALA A 181 -1.50 23.83 -9.90
CA ALA A 181 -0.36 24.64 -10.31
C ALA A 181 0.84 23.74 -10.65
N GLU A 182 1.64 24.18 -11.62
CA GLU A 182 2.84 23.48 -12.06
C GLU A 182 3.96 23.60 -11.00
N ILE A 183 4.72 22.52 -10.84
CA ILE A 183 5.90 22.47 -9.96
C ILE A 183 7.05 21.81 -10.73
N THR A 184 8.28 22.06 -10.30
CA THR A 184 9.45 21.41 -10.91
C THR A 184 9.53 19.94 -10.51
N LEU A 185 10.26 19.13 -11.30
CA LEU A 185 10.48 17.71 -10.98
C LEU A 185 11.27 17.53 -9.67
N GLU A 186 12.21 18.44 -9.39
CA GLU A 186 12.98 18.45 -8.15
C GLU A 186 12.07 18.73 -6.94
N GLN A 187 11.15 19.69 -7.05
CA GLN A 187 10.16 19.95 -6.01
C GLN A 187 9.24 18.75 -5.81
N PHE A 188 8.80 18.11 -6.91
CA PHE A 188 7.97 16.91 -6.86
C PHE A 188 8.63 15.80 -6.05
N GLU A 189 9.90 15.48 -6.34
CA GLU A 189 10.64 14.44 -5.63
C GLU A 189 10.94 14.84 -4.17
N GLN A 190 11.49 16.04 -3.95
CA GLN A 190 11.89 16.48 -2.61
C GLN A 190 10.70 16.57 -1.65
N TRP A 191 9.56 17.12 -2.09
CA TRP A 191 8.37 17.24 -1.25
C TRP A 191 7.78 15.88 -0.90
N ALA A 192 7.82 14.92 -1.83
CA ALA A 192 7.43 13.54 -1.58
C ALA A 192 8.35 12.88 -0.54
N ILE A 193 9.67 13.03 -0.69
CA ILE A 193 10.67 12.46 0.24
C ILE A 193 10.50 13.05 1.64
N ASP A 194 10.30 14.36 1.76
CA ASP A 194 10.14 15.03 3.06
C ASP A 194 8.92 14.52 3.83
N ARG A 195 7.77 14.39 3.17
CA ARG A 195 6.57 13.79 3.79
C ARG A 195 6.81 12.32 4.10
N LEU A 196 7.43 11.59 3.18
CA LEU A 196 7.67 10.15 3.34
C LEU A 196 8.55 9.84 4.55
N ARG A 197 9.56 10.66 4.83
CA ARG A 197 10.40 10.54 6.04
C ARG A 197 9.57 10.61 7.31
N ILE A 198 8.64 11.57 7.39
CA ILE A 198 7.75 11.72 8.55
C ILE A 198 6.83 10.50 8.70
N LEU A 199 6.24 10.03 7.59
CA LEU A 199 5.35 8.86 7.61
C LEU A 199 6.11 7.58 8.01
N ALA A 200 7.32 7.37 7.48
CA ALA A 200 8.15 6.23 7.86
C ALA A 200 8.50 6.25 9.36
N GLU A 201 8.84 7.41 9.93
CA GLU A 201 9.11 7.55 11.36
C GLU A 201 7.86 7.36 12.23
N LEU A 202 6.69 7.82 11.77
CA LEU A 202 5.41 7.55 12.43
C LEU A 202 5.08 6.06 12.45
N GLU A 203 5.32 5.36 11.34
CA GLU A 203 5.16 3.91 11.27
C GLU A 203 6.16 3.19 12.20
N ALA A 204 7.41 3.65 12.25
CA ALA A 204 8.42 3.12 13.18
C ALA A 204 8.01 3.34 14.64
N CYS A 205 7.46 4.50 15.00
CA CYS A 205 6.95 4.77 16.35
C CYS A 205 5.77 3.86 16.72
N SER A 206 4.86 3.64 15.77
CA SER A 206 3.75 2.68 15.93
C SER A 206 4.28 1.25 16.12
N PHE A 207 5.26 0.84 15.33
CA PHE A 207 5.88 -0.49 15.46
C PHE A 207 6.64 -0.66 16.78
N ARG A 208 7.26 0.40 17.32
CA ARG A 208 7.90 0.41 18.65
C ARG A 208 6.91 0.50 19.81
N ASN A 209 5.59 0.56 19.55
CA ASN A 209 4.55 0.75 20.57
C ASN A 209 4.76 1.99 21.45
N LYS A 210 5.36 3.06 20.91
CA LYS A 210 5.49 4.33 21.64
C LYS A 210 4.11 4.87 21.99
N THR A 211 3.99 5.49 23.16
CA THR A 211 2.75 6.19 23.53
C THR A 211 2.52 7.39 22.62
N HIS A 212 1.30 7.93 22.62
CA HIS A 212 0.96 9.11 21.81
C HIS A 212 1.85 10.32 22.18
N ALA A 213 2.12 10.55 23.46
CA ALA A 213 2.96 11.65 23.93
C ALA A 213 4.43 11.50 23.50
N GLU A 214 4.99 10.29 23.62
CA GLU A 214 6.35 10.00 23.16
C GLU A 214 6.48 10.13 21.64
N THR A 215 5.46 9.68 20.90
CA THR A 215 5.40 9.84 19.45
C THR A 215 5.36 11.31 19.07
N ALA A 216 4.53 12.12 19.74
CA ALA A 216 4.48 13.57 19.51
C ALA A 216 5.83 14.24 19.79
N ALA A 217 6.47 13.93 20.92
CA ALA A 217 7.77 14.49 21.28
C ALA A 217 8.88 14.15 20.27
N HIS A 218 8.84 12.94 19.69
CA HIS A 218 9.80 12.50 18.67
C HIS A 218 9.51 13.10 17.28
N ILE A 219 8.25 13.18 16.88
CA ILE A 219 7.84 13.58 15.52
C ILE A 219 7.77 15.10 15.35
N ASN A 220 7.40 15.85 16.38
CA ASN A 220 7.32 17.32 16.33
C ASN A 220 8.61 18.01 15.82
N PRO A 221 9.83 17.69 16.30
CA PRO A 221 11.04 18.30 15.75
C PRO A 221 11.29 17.95 14.28
N LEU A 222 10.90 16.73 13.85
CA LEU A 222 11.00 16.31 12.45
C LEU A 222 9.99 17.06 11.57
N LEU A 223 8.77 17.30 12.07
CA LEU A 223 7.76 18.11 11.40
C LEU A 223 8.28 19.53 11.19
N GLN A 224 8.83 20.17 12.23
CA GLN A 224 9.39 21.52 12.11
C GLN A 224 10.55 21.61 11.10
N LYS A 225 11.34 20.53 10.97
CA LYS A 225 12.46 20.48 10.03
C LYS A 225 12.03 20.24 8.58
N TRP A 226 11.14 19.28 8.34
CA TRP A 226 10.85 18.79 6.98
C TRP A 226 9.51 19.25 6.42
N LEU A 227 8.52 19.49 7.28
CA LEU A 227 7.16 19.87 6.87
C LEU A 227 6.54 20.87 7.87
N PRO A 228 7.16 22.05 8.03
CA PRO A 228 6.66 23.07 8.94
C PRO A 228 5.28 23.57 8.47
N LEU A 229 4.40 23.80 9.43
CA LEU A 229 3.07 24.38 9.22
C LEU A 229 2.84 25.42 10.31
N ARG A 230 3.13 26.69 10.05
CA ARG A 230 2.97 27.76 11.05
C ARG A 230 1.51 28.21 11.20
N SER A 231 1.16 28.68 12.41
CA SER A 231 -0.15 29.25 12.73
C SER A 231 -0.39 30.56 11.99
N ASN A 232 -1.64 30.85 11.66
CA ASN A 232 -2.05 32.13 11.05
C ASN A 232 -1.75 33.33 11.97
N THR A 233 -1.69 33.09 13.27
CA THR A 233 -1.41 34.09 14.32
C THR A 233 0.05 34.54 14.40
N SER A 234 0.96 33.93 13.63
CA SER A 234 2.39 34.26 13.62
C SER A 234 2.76 35.48 12.75
N SER A 235 1.82 36.00 11.96
CA SER A 235 2.03 37.16 11.08
C SER A 235 1.56 38.45 11.75
N PHE A 236 2.50 39.37 12.03
CA PHE A 236 2.24 40.65 12.70
C PHE A 236 1.52 41.69 11.80
N SER A 237 1.39 41.45 10.49
CA SER A 237 0.97 42.47 9.50
C SER A 237 -0.35 42.20 8.76
N GLY A 238 -1.09 41.12 9.06
CA GLY A 238 -2.41 40.87 8.45
C GLY A 238 -2.41 40.49 6.96
N ALA A 239 -1.27 40.55 6.27
CA ALA A 239 -1.07 39.86 4.99
C ALA A 239 -0.65 38.42 5.29
N GLN A 240 -1.27 37.43 4.61
CA GLN A 240 -0.75 36.07 4.66
C GLN A 240 0.67 36.08 4.11
N ASP A 241 1.66 35.78 4.96
CA ASP A 241 3.04 35.64 4.53
C ASP A 241 3.11 34.60 3.41
N GLU A 242 3.70 34.95 2.27
CA GLU A 242 3.91 34.07 1.13
C GLU A 242 4.57 32.74 1.54
N SER A 243 5.43 32.80 2.56
CA SER A 243 6.05 31.62 3.17
C SER A 243 5.06 30.63 3.81
N VAL A 244 3.98 31.09 4.44
CA VAL A 244 2.94 30.23 5.03
C VAL A 244 2.10 29.55 3.95
N ILE A 245 1.86 30.25 2.85
CA ILE A 245 1.17 29.69 1.67
C ILE A 245 2.02 28.58 1.06
N LEU A 246 3.33 28.80 0.90
CA LEU A 246 4.26 27.79 0.39
C LEU A 246 4.35 26.55 1.30
N GLU A 247 4.33 26.73 2.62
CA GLU A 247 4.27 25.61 3.59
C GLU A 247 3.03 24.74 3.38
N ARG A 248 1.85 25.37 3.26
CA ARG A 248 0.57 24.68 3.03
C ARG A 248 0.51 24.05 1.65
N GLN A 249 1.10 24.71 0.64
CA GLN A 249 1.24 24.16 -0.70
C GLN A 249 2.12 22.91 -0.69
N LYS A 250 3.30 22.95 -0.04
CA LYS A 250 4.19 21.79 0.09
C LYS A 250 3.47 20.61 0.75
N ASP A 251 2.71 20.85 1.82
CA ASP A 251 1.92 19.83 2.50
C ASP A 251 0.83 19.24 1.59
N HIS A 252 0.10 20.09 0.88
CA HIS A 252 -0.95 19.67 -0.04
C HIS A 252 -0.39 18.82 -1.19
N TYR A 253 0.66 19.29 -1.86
CA TYR A 253 1.24 18.59 -3.00
C TYR A 253 1.90 17.28 -2.58
N SER A 254 2.70 17.28 -1.52
CA SER A 254 3.37 16.06 -1.04
C SER A 254 2.37 14.94 -0.73
N HIS A 255 1.20 15.28 -0.17
CA HIS A 255 0.13 14.30 0.06
C HIS A 255 -0.37 13.66 -1.25
N PHE A 256 -0.69 14.46 -2.27
CA PHE A 256 -1.17 13.95 -3.56
C PHE A 256 -0.10 13.20 -4.35
N ILE A 257 1.16 13.61 -4.26
CA ILE A 257 2.28 12.89 -4.89
C ILE A 257 2.41 11.49 -4.28
N LEU A 258 2.32 11.36 -2.96
CA LEU A 258 2.37 10.06 -2.30
C LEU A 258 1.13 9.19 -2.60
N ARG A 259 -0.05 9.78 -2.87
CA ARG A 259 -1.21 9.01 -3.37
C ARG A 259 -0.89 8.30 -4.70
N LEU A 260 -0.13 8.94 -5.60
CA LEU A 260 0.30 8.30 -6.86
C LEU A 260 1.23 7.11 -6.58
N ALA A 261 2.17 7.26 -5.64
CA ALA A 261 3.13 6.20 -5.31
C ALA A 261 2.49 4.99 -4.59
N PHE A 262 1.51 5.24 -3.71
CA PHE A 262 0.95 4.23 -2.82
C PHE A 262 -0.43 3.69 -3.22
N SER A 263 -1.02 4.18 -4.32
CA SER A 263 -2.31 3.68 -4.83
C SER A 263 -2.21 2.36 -5.59
N SER A 264 -1.01 1.93 -5.99
CA SER A 264 -0.79 0.79 -6.90
C SER A 264 -1.25 -0.57 -6.36
N THR A 265 -1.07 -0.82 -5.05
CA THR A 265 -1.45 -2.10 -4.42
C THR A 265 -2.30 -1.85 -3.18
N GLU A 266 -3.14 -2.82 -2.83
CA GLU A 266 -3.99 -2.72 -1.64
C GLU A 266 -3.19 -2.60 -0.34
N ASP A 267 -2.10 -3.34 -0.20
CA ASP A 267 -1.24 -3.28 0.99
C ASP A 267 -0.61 -1.89 1.17
N LEU A 268 -0.14 -1.26 0.08
CA LEU A 268 0.40 0.10 0.14
C LEU A 268 -0.69 1.12 0.48
N ARG A 269 -1.89 0.99 -0.09
CA ARG A 269 -3.04 1.85 0.23
C ARG A 269 -3.41 1.78 1.71
N ARG A 270 -3.55 0.57 2.25
CA ARG A 270 -3.88 0.36 3.67
C ARG A 270 -2.80 0.93 4.60
N ARG A 271 -1.51 0.71 4.28
CA ARG A 271 -0.39 1.26 5.07
C ARG A 271 -0.35 2.78 5.02
N PHE A 272 -0.48 3.37 3.82
CA PHE A 272 -0.48 4.82 3.64
C PHE A 272 -1.68 5.46 4.35
N SER A 273 -2.90 4.98 4.13
CA SER A 273 -4.12 5.48 4.80
C SER A 273 -3.96 5.51 6.32
N ARG A 274 -3.46 4.41 6.92
CA ARG A 274 -3.25 4.31 8.37
C ARG A 274 -2.26 5.34 8.91
N VAL A 275 -1.09 5.47 8.27
CA VAL A 275 -0.02 6.35 8.77
C VAL A 275 -0.36 7.82 8.52
N GLU A 276 -1.00 8.10 7.39
CA GLU A 276 -1.48 9.44 7.03
C GLU A 276 -2.60 9.93 7.97
N ALA A 277 -3.54 9.04 8.33
CA ALA A 277 -4.54 9.33 9.36
C ALA A 277 -3.91 9.58 10.74
N ALA A 278 -2.85 8.84 11.09
CA ALA A 278 -2.09 9.08 12.32
C ALA A 278 -1.39 10.45 12.31
N LEU A 279 -0.83 10.87 11.17
CA LEU A 279 -0.25 12.21 10.99
C LEU A 279 -1.32 13.29 11.15
N PHE A 280 -2.47 13.13 10.50
CA PHE A 280 -3.58 14.08 10.60
C PHE A 280 -4.09 14.19 12.05
N LYS A 281 -4.24 13.06 12.76
CA LYS A 281 -4.61 13.02 14.18
C LYS A 281 -3.63 13.81 15.05
N LEU A 282 -2.33 13.59 14.87
CA LEU A 282 -1.29 14.29 15.61
C LEU A 282 -1.38 15.81 15.38
N ARG A 283 -1.60 16.24 14.14
CA ARG A 283 -1.76 17.65 13.78
C ARG A 283 -3.02 18.26 14.38
N PHE A 284 -4.15 17.56 14.30
CA PHE A 284 -5.43 18.03 14.85
C PHE A 284 -5.37 18.23 16.37
N GLN A 285 -4.64 17.38 17.08
CA GLN A 285 -4.46 17.49 18.53
C GLN A 285 -3.51 18.62 18.93
N ASN A 286 -2.47 18.88 18.12
CA ASN A 286 -1.49 19.94 18.36
C ASN A 286 -1.94 21.32 17.84
N ASP A 287 -3.07 21.40 17.13
CA ASP A 287 -3.54 22.66 16.56
C ASP A 287 -4.18 23.58 17.60
N ASP A 288 -4.17 24.88 17.29
CA ASP A 288 -4.71 25.91 18.17
C ASP A 288 -6.24 25.77 18.25
N SER A 289 -6.81 25.88 19.46
CA SER A 289 -8.26 25.68 19.68
C SER A 289 -9.14 26.54 18.75
N ARG A 290 -8.75 27.80 18.50
CA ARG A 290 -9.46 28.73 17.61
C ARG A 290 -9.33 28.34 16.13
N GLU A 291 -8.13 28.01 15.66
CA GLU A 291 -7.90 27.62 14.26
C GLU A 291 -8.57 26.28 13.96
N ARG A 292 -8.52 25.35 14.91
CA ARG A 292 -9.20 24.06 14.83
C ARG A 292 -10.71 24.23 14.75
N GLN A 293 -11.30 25.09 15.57
CA GLN A 293 -12.73 25.36 15.51
C GLN A 293 -13.11 25.99 14.15
N ALA A 294 -12.36 26.99 13.68
CA ALA A 294 -12.58 27.61 12.38
C ALA A 294 -12.45 26.59 11.22
N PHE A 295 -11.48 25.68 11.29
CA PHE A 295 -11.33 24.60 10.33
C PHE A 295 -12.55 23.69 10.36
N VAL A 296 -12.97 23.26 11.53
CA VAL A 296 -14.11 22.36 11.70
C VAL A 296 -15.43 22.99 11.26
N GLU A 297 -15.63 24.29 11.46
CA GLU A 297 -16.77 25.06 10.94
C GLU A 297 -16.71 25.21 9.40
N SER A 298 -15.52 25.22 8.80
CA SER A 298 -15.35 25.20 7.34
C SER A 298 -15.68 23.84 6.73
N LEU A 299 -15.66 22.78 7.54
CA LEU A 299 -16.09 21.46 7.09
C LEU A 299 -17.62 21.47 7.09
N ASP A 300 -18.19 21.45 5.88
CA ASP A 300 -19.62 21.21 5.63
C ASP A 300 -19.98 19.77 6.04
N LEU A 301 -19.89 19.50 7.35
CA LEU A 301 -20.27 18.26 7.99
C LEU A 301 -21.73 18.43 8.38
N ASP A 302 -22.58 17.50 7.93
CA ASP A 302 -24.02 17.47 8.19
C ASP A 302 -24.33 17.13 9.66
N TRP A 303 -23.77 17.91 10.59
CA TRP A 303 -23.98 17.78 12.02
C TRP A 303 -24.73 18.99 12.58
N GLU A 304 -25.68 18.73 13.47
CA GLU A 304 -26.47 19.77 14.11
C GLU A 304 -26.08 19.86 15.59
N MET A 305 -25.90 21.07 16.11
CA MET A 305 -25.74 21.27 17.55
C MET A 305 -27.05 20.94 18.26
N VAL A 306 -27.01 20.03 19.24
CA VAL A 306 -28.20 19.67 20.01
C VAL A 306 -28.59 20.85 20.91
N PRO A 307 -29.83 21.37 20.81
CA PRO A 307 -30.27 22.47 21.66
C PRO A 307 -30.35 22.02 23.13
N ASP A 308 -30.12 22.96 24.05
CA ASP A 308 -30.09 22.67 25.49
C ASP A 308 -31.37 21.98 26.00
N GLU A 309 -32.52 22.31 25.43
CA GLU A 309 -33.80 21.73 25.83
C GLU A 309 -33.90 20.25 25.46
N GLU A 310 -33.53 19.89 24.23
CA GLU A 310 -33.50 18.50 23.77
C GLU A 310 -32.45 17.69 24.56
N ARG A 311 -31.30 18.31 24.85
CA ARG A 311 -30.24 17.72 25.68
C ARG A 311 -30.71 17.40 27.09
N ARG A 312 -31.42 18.33 27.77
CA ARG A 312 -31.94 18.10 29.13
C ARG A 312 -32.97 16.98 29.15
N GLN A 313 -33.85 16.92 28.16
CA GLN A 313 -34.86 15.86 28.05
C GLN A 313 -34.21 14.49 27.87
N LEU A 314 -33.14 14.40 27.08
CA LEU A 314 -32.42 13.16 26.80
C LEU A 314 -31.31 12.84 27.80
N ALA A 315 -31.10 13.65 28.84
CA ALA A 315 -29.93 13.56 29.71
C ALA A 315 -29.74 12.16 30.36
N LEU A 316 -30.82 11.49 30.75
CA LEU A 316 -30.75 10.13 31.30
C LEU A 316 -30.35 9.09 30.24
N ASP A 317 -30.91 9.20 29.04
CA ASP A 317 -30.62 8.28 27.94
C ASP A 317 -29.19 8.47 27.43
N LEU A 318 -28.72 9.72 27.34
CA LEU A 318 -27.34 10.06 26.98
C LEU A 318 -26.34 9.50 28.00
N LEU A 319 -26.65 9.60 29.30
CA LEU A 319 -25.80 9.03 30.36
C LEU A 319 -25.71 7.51 30.27
N ASN A 320 -26.83 6.85 29.98
CA ASN A 320 -26.90 5.39 29.89
C ASN A 320 -26.24 4.84 28.61
N ALA A 321 -26.32 5.58 27.51
CA ALA A 321 -25.78 5.20 26.21
C ALA A 321 -24.28 5.48 26.04
N THR A 322 -23.69 6.35 26.87
CA THR A 322 -22.29 6.75 26.74
C THR A 322 -21.46 6.32 27.96
N PRO A 323 -20.72 5.19 27.87
CA PRO A 323 -19.88 4.70 28.96
C PRO A 323 -18.83 5.73 29.40
N GLY A 324 -18.62 5.84 30.72
CA GLY A 324 -17.58 6.69 31.30
C GLY A 324 -17.89 8.20 31.27
N LEU A 325 -19.09 8.61 30.86
CA LEU A 325 -19.53 10.00 30.90
C LEU A 325 -19.97 10.38 32.33
N ARG A 326 -19.51 11.54 32.82
CA ARG A 326 -19.96 12.09 34.11
C ARG A 326 -21.18 12.97 33.92
N ARG A 327 -22.05 13.06 34.92
CA ARG A 327 -23.26 13.90 34.88
C ARG A 327 -22.94 15.37 34.54
N GLN A 328 -21.85 15.91 35.08
CA GLN A 328 -21.38 17.28 34.81
C GLN A 328 -20.99 17.51 33.34
N GLU A 329 -20.47 16.50 32.64
CA GLU A 329 -20.11 16.61 31.22
C GLU A 329 -21.34 16.64 30.30
N ILE A 330 -22.52 16.22 30.78
CA ILE A 330 -23.78 16.34 30.04
C ILE A 330 -24.26 17.79 30.05
N ASP A 331 -24.17 18.45 31.21
CA ASP A 331 -24.70 19.80 31.43
C ASP A 331 -23.78 20.89 30.86
N ASP A 332 -22.46 20.68 30.89
CA ASP A 332 -21.46 21.65 30.41
C ASP A 332 -20.90 21.31 29.02
N GLY A 333 -21.13 20.08 28.52
CA GLY A 333 -20.58 19.61 27.25
C GLY A 333 -21.46 19.94 26.04
N GLY A 334 -20.81 20.28 24.92
CA GLY A 334 -21.45 20.38 23.61
C GLY A 334 -21.80 18.99 23.06
N TRP A 335 -22.93 18.91 22.32
CA TRP A 335 -23.41 17.68 21.70
C TRP A 335 -23.77 17.92 20.24
N PHE A 336 -23.43 16.94 19.41
CA PHE A 336 -23.72 16.93 17.98
C PHE A 336 -24.75 15.86 17.67
N LYS A 337 -25.66 16.18 16.75
CA LYS A 337 -26.68 15.30 16.20
C LYS A 337 -26.36 15.02 14.75
N VAL A 338 -26.19 13.76 14.42
CA VAL A 338 -25.65 13.32 13.12
C VAL A 338 -26.41 12.11 12.62
N ASP A 339 -26.39 11.83 11.32
CA ASP A 339 -26.93 10.57 10.82
C ASP A 339 -26.08 9.41 11.30
N PHE A 340 -26.71 8.34 11.79
CA PHE A 340 -25.97 7.23 12.42
C PHE A 340 -24.97 6.55 11.45
N GLU A 341 -25.23 6.64 10.15
CA GLU A 341 -24.37 6.13 9.08
C GLU A 341 -23.00 6.82 9.02
N THR A 342 -22.91 8.06 9.52
CA THR A 342 -21.68 8.84 9.55
C THR A 342 -20.73 8.43 10.68
N VAL A 343 -21.23 7.70 11.68
CA VAL A 343 -20.47 7.32 12.89
C VAL A 343 -20.63 5.83 13.24
N PRO A 344 -20.35 4.90 12.30
CA PRO A 344 -20.57 3.48 12.52
C PRO A 344 -19.75 2.92 13.68
N GLU A 345 -18.50 3.37 13.89
CA GLU A 345 -17.62 2.90 14.97
C GLU A 345 -18.22 3.17 16.37
N LEU A 346 -18.80 4.35 16.56
CA LEU A 346 -19.42 4.74 17.83
C LEU A 346 -20.70 3.94 18.10
N VAL A 347 -21.41 3.60 17.02
CA VAL A 347 -22.64 2.79 17.08
C VAL A 347 -22.32 1.33 17.40
N GLU A 348 -21.35 0.73 16.71
CA GLU A 348 -20.92 -0.66 16.92
C GLU A 348 -20.48 -0.89 18.38
N SER A 349 -19.71 0.06 18.91
CA SER A 349 -19.21 0.04 20.29
C SER A 349 -20.24 0.48 21.35
N ARG A 350 -21.47 0.81 20.94
CA ARG A 350 -22.58 1.28 21.80
C ARG A 350 -22.15 2.44 22.71
N ARG A 351 -21.44 3.41 22.15
CA ARG A 351 -20.92 4.60 22.87
C ARG A 351 -21.80 5.85 22.71
N VAL A 352 -22.80 5.80 21.84
CA VAL A 352 -23.67 6.94 21.50
C VAL A 352 -25.14 6.55 21.57
N LEU A 353 -25.99 7.53 21.87
CA LEU A 353 -27.44 7.36 21.84
C LEU A 353 -27.94 7.42 20.40
N LEU A 354 -28.73 6.44 20.00
CA LEU A 354 -29.47 6.45 18.74
C LEU A 354 -30.95 6.74 18.99
N LYS A 355 -31.49 7.74 18.30
CA LYS A 355 -32.92 8.07 18.35
C LYS A 355 -33.39 8.54 16.97
N ALA A 356 -34.41 7.85 16.44
CA ALA A 356 -35.04 8.18 15.15
C ALA A 356 -34.04 8.33 13.98
N GLY A 357 -33.06 7.43 13.88
CA GLY A 357 -32.03 7.45 12.81
C GLY A 357 -30.90 8.46 13.03
N LYS A 358 -30.94 9.25 14.12
CA LYS A 358 -29.87 10.18 14.49
C LYS A 358 -29.04 9.63 15.65
N ALA A 359 -27.73 9.86 15.59
CA ALA A 359 -26.78 9.61 16.65
C ALA A 359 -26.45 10.90 17.40
N TYR A 360 -26.45 10.83 18.73
CA TYR A 360 -26.08 11.94 19.61
C TYR A 360 -24.66 11.71 20.11
N VAL A 361 -23.75 12.55 19.63
CA VAL A 361 -22.30 12.41 19.81
C VAL A 361 -21.79 13.52 20.74
N PRO A 362 -21.08 13.20 21.82
CA PRO A 362 -20.51 14.22 22.70
C PRO A 362 -19.33 14.93 22.03
N ALA A 363 -19.08 16.19 22.38
CA ALA A 363 -18.01 16.98 21.74
C ALA A 363 -16.60 16.38 21.87
N ARG A 364 -16.35 15.56 22.89
CA ARG A 364 -15.08 14.82 23.04
C ARG A 364 -14.80 13.83 21.89
N GLU A 365 -15.82 13.38 21.17
CA GLU A 365 -15.71 12.49 20.01
C GLU A 365 -15.69 13.24 18.66
N GLN A 366 -15.73 14.58 18.67
CA GLN A 366 -15.67 15.41 17.45
C GLN A 366 -14.42 15.10 16.61
N MET A 367 -13.28 14.87 17.27
CA MET A 367 -12.04 14.48 16.60
C MET A 367 -12.18 13.14 15.88
N SER A 368 -12.82 12.15 16.51
CA SER A 368 -13.04 10.81 15.93
C SER A 368 -13.86 10.92 14.65
N MET A 369 -14.90 11.76 14.64
CA MET A 369 -15.72 12.01 13.45
C MET A 369 -14.93 12.63 12.29
N VAL A 370 -14.15 13.68 12.57
CA VAL A 370 -13.34 14.35 11.53
C VAL A 370 -12.29 13.39 10.97
N LEU A 371 -11.70 12.54 11.83
CA LEU A 371 -10.77 11.50 11.43
C LEU A 371 -11.41 10.45 10.52
N GLU A 372 -12.62 9.98 10.85
CA GLU A 372 -13.39 9.04 10.03
C GLU A 372 -13.63 9.62 8.63
N GLY A 373 -14.13 10.86 8.56
CA GLY A 373 -14.39 11.55 7.30
C GLY A 373 -13.11 11.80 6.49
N PHE A 374 -11.99 12.07 7.15
CA PHE A 374 -10.68 12.17 6.51
C PHE A 374 -10.24 10.83 5.92
N SER A 375 -10.31 9.76 6.69
CA SER A 375 -9.91 8.41 6.28
C SER A 375 -10.76 7.91 5.11
N ALA A 376 -12.08 8.08 5.15
CA ALA A 376 -12.97 7.70 4.05
C ALA A 376 -12.62 8.45 2.75
N ASN A 377 -12.45 9.78 2.81
CA ASN A 377 -12.07 10.58 1.66
C ASN A 377 -10.68 10.21 1.10
N LEU A 378 -9.75 9.83 1.97
CA LEU A 378 -8.43 9.37 1.57
C LEU A 378 -8.49 8.02 0.84
N GLU A 379 -9.28 7.08 1.35
CA GLU A 379 -9.46 5.75 0.74
C GLU A 379 -10.12 5.85 -0.63
N ASP A 380 -11.20 6.62 -0.75
CA ASP A 380 -11.86 6.91 -2.04
C ASP A 380 -10.89 7.55 -3.03
N GLY A 381 -10.08 8.51 -2.56
CA GLY A 381 -9.07 9.18 -3.36
C GLY A 381 -7.95 8.24 -3.85
N LEU A 382 -7.50 7.31 -3.01
CA LEU A 382 -6.50 6.30 -3.36
C LEU A 382 -7.05 5.29 -4.36
N GLU A 383 -8.32 4.91 -4.24
CA GLU A 383 -8.96 4.01 -5.20
C GLU A 383 -9.17 4.68 -6.56
N ALA A 384 -9.62 5.93 -6.57
CA ALA A 384 -9.73 6.73 -7.80
C ALA A 384 -8.36 6.90 -8.48
N ALA A 385 -7.30 7.16 -7.70
CA ALA A 385 -5.93 7.24 -8.21
C ALA A 385 -5.47 5.90 -8.81
N ALA A 386 -5.71 4.78 -8.13
CA ALA A 386 -5.34 3.44 -8.60
C ALA A 386 -5.98 3.11 -9.96
N ARG A 387 -7.25 3.47 -10.16
CA ARG A 387 -7.96 3.27 -11.43
C ARG A 387 -7.43 4.16 -12.56
N ALA A 388 -6.91 5.34 -12.23
CA ALA A 388 -6.38 6.30 -13.19
C ALA A 388 -4.88 6.06 -13.52
N LEU A 389 -4.14 5.40 -12.63
CA LEU A 389 -2.69 5.19 -12.72
C LEU A 389 -2.20 4.59 -14.05
N PRO A 390 -2.87 3.60 -14.67
CA PRO A 390 -2.41 3.04 -15.95
C PRO A 390 -2.38 4.03 -17.12
N ARG A 391 -3.08 5.17 -17.01
CA ARG A 391 -3.02 6.25 -18.01
C ARG A 391 -1.81 7.15 -17.84
N LEU A 392 -1.19 7.13 -16.65
CA LEU A 392 0.01 7.90 -16.33
C LEU A 392 1.29 7.16 -16.74
N ASP A 393 1.24 5.83 -16.90
CA ASP A 393 2.36 4.99 -17.35
C ASP A 393 2.89 5.36 -18.75
N GLU A 394 2.25 6.29 -19.47
CA GLU A 394 2.77 6.89 -20.70
C GLU A 394 3.90 7.92 -20.45
N ASP A 395 4.06 8.43 -19.22
CA ASP A 395 5.11 9.41 -18.88
C ASP A 395 6.32 8.71 -18.20
N ASP A 396 7.33 8.38 -19.02
CA ASP A 396 8.58 7.73 -18.61
C ASP A 396 9.35 8.45 -17.47
N ARG A 397 9.06 9.73 -17.19
CA ARG A 397 9.77 10.52 -16.18
C ARG A 397 9.30 10.24 -14.75
N LEU A 398 8.02 9.89 -14.56
CA LEU A 398 7.41 9.75 -13.22
C LEU A 398 7.52 8.33 -12.68
N THR A 399 7.44 7.33 -13.55
CA THR A 399 7.45 5.91 -13.19
C THR A 399 8.68 5.49 -12.36
N PRO A 400 9.92 5.91 -12.67
CA PRO A 400 11.08 5.60 -11.85
C PRO A 400 10.98 6.18 -10.43
N ILE A 401 10.50 7.42 -10.31
CA ILE A 401 10.40 8.15 -9.03
C ILE A 401 9.33 7.49 -8.14
N LEU A 402 8.15 7.20 -8.68
CA LEU A 402 7.07 6.53 -7.93
C LEU A 402 7.48 5.11 -7.47
N ASN A 403 8.20 4.38 -8.31
CA ASN A 403 8.76 3.08 -7.96
C ASN A 403 9.85 3.18 -6.88
N HIS A 404 10.66 4.23 -6.89
CA HIS A 404 11.67 4.48 -5.85
C HIS A 404 11.01 4.82 -4.50
N LEU A 405 10.02 5.72 -4.50
CA LEU A 405 9.28 6.12 -3.29
C LEU A 405 8.54 4.92 -2.65
N SER A 406 7.86 4.10 -3.47
CA SER A 406 7.13 2.93 -2.99
C SER A 406 8.05 1.86 -2.39
N LYS A 407 9.20 1.59 -3.01
CA LYS A 407 10.21 0.65 -2.49
C LYS A 407 10.81 1.12 -1.16
N ASN A 408 11.16 2.39 -1.04
CA ASN A 408 11.76 2.94 0.18
C ASN A 408 10.79 2.91 1.38
N PHE A 409 9.49 3.10 1.13
CA PHE A 409 8.48 2.96 2.18
C PHE A 409 8.17 1.49 2.51
N ALA A 410 8.22 0.60 1.52
CA ALA A 410 8.04 -0.82 1.74
C ALA A 410 9.12 -1.39 2.66
N THR A 411 10.35 -0.85 2.58
CA THR A 411 11.48 -1.20 3.42
C THR A 411 12.00 0.02 4.19
N PRO A 412 11.36 0.42 5.31
CA PRO A 412 11.88 1.49 6.18
C PRO A 412 13.29 1.18 6.73
N ASP A 413 13.72 -0.08 6.58
CA ASP A 413 15.01 -0.63 7.02
C ASP A 413 16.20 -0.34 6.08
N SER A 414 16.03 0.30 4.90
CA SER A 414 17.18 0.63 4.04
C SER A 414 18.16 1.59 4.73
N THR A 415 17.68 2.41 5.68
CA THR A 415 18.53 3.29 6.51
C THR A 415 19.36 2.54 7.54
N LEU A 416 18.93 1.36 7.99
CA LEU A 416 19.71 0.48 8.89
C LEU A 416 20.63 -0.49 8.13
N ALA A 417 20.31 -0.77 6.86
CA ALA A 417 21.00 -1.77 6.06
C ALA A 417 22.30 -1.27 5.40
N ASP A 418 22.46 0.03 5.16
CA ASP A 418 23.54 0.50 4.27
C ASP A 418 24.92 0.68 4.91
N SER A 419 25.08 0.62 6.24
CA SER A 419 26.43 0.77 6.83
C SER A 419 26.62 0.33 8.28
N ASP A 420 25.56 0.18 9.10
CA ASP A 420 25.74 0.23 10.56
C ASP A 420 25.51 -1.10 11.32
N SER A 421 25.22 -2.20 10.61
CA SER A 421 24.99 -3.51 11.27
C SER A 421 26.22 -4.40 11.39
N ALA A 422 27.24 -4.21 10.55
CA ALA A 422 28.50 -4.94 10.66
C ALA A 422 29.33 -4.37 11.81
N LEU A 423 29.73 -5.21 12.77
CA LEU A 423 30.68 -4.82 13.81
C LEU A 423 32.03 -4.49 13.16
N THR A 424 32.36 -3.19 13.11
CA THR A 424 33.66 -2.71 12.61
C THR A 424 34.80 -3.37 13.41
N GLY A 425 35.64 -4.14 12.72
CA GLY A 425 36.80 -4.83 13.30
C GLY A 425 36.57 -6.24 13.85
N ALA A 426 35.37 -6.83 13.71
CA ALA A 426 35.12 -8.24 14.06
C ALA A 426 34.94 -9.10 12.80
N HIS A 427 35.97 -9.85 12.42
CA HIS A 427 35.87 -10.86 11.36
C HIS A 427 35.34 -12.17 11.95
N PHE A 428 34.06 -12.46 11.72
CA PHE A 428 33.45 -13.73 12.07
C PHE A 428 33.72 -14.77 10.97
N ASN A 429 34.00 -15.99 11.38
CA ASN A 429 34.23 -17.13 10.49
C ASN A 429 33.14 -18.20 10.67
N ALA A 430 33.09 -19.18 9.76
CA ALA A 430 32.10 -20.26 9.77
C ALA A 430 32.09 -21.07 11.08
N GLY A 431 33.26 -21.27 11.69
CA GLY A 431 33.40 -22.01 12.96
C GLY A 431 32.90 -21.21 14.18
N SER A 432 32.96 -19.88 14.12
CA SER A 432 32.52 -19.01 15.22
C SER A 432 31.00 -18.96 15.37
N VAL A 433 30.24 -19.31 14.33
CA VAL A 433 28.76 -19.20 14.32
C VAL A 433 28.11 -19.99 15.46
N ASP A 434 28.67 -21.14 15.83
CA ASP A 434 28.15 -21.93 16.95
C ASP A 434 28.30 -21.19 18.30
N LEU A 435 29.44 -20.55 18.52
CA LEU A 435 29.67 -19.72 19.71
C LEU A 435 28.79 -18.47 19.70
N LEU A 436 28.64 -17.83 18.54
CA LEU A 436 27.81 -16.63 18.37
C LEU A 436 26.32 -16.92 18.58
N SER A 437 25.88 -18.18 18.44
CA SER A 437 24.48 -18.57 18.59
C SER A 437 23.86 -18.22 19.95
N GLN A 438 24.68 -18.04 20.99
CA GLN A 438 24.24 -17.58 22.30
C GLN A 438 23.69 -16.14 22.29
N HIS A 439 24.17 -15.31 21.35
CA HIS A 439 23.76 -13.91 21.17
C HIS A 439 22.61 -13.75 20.17
N PHE A 440 22.13 -14.85 19.58
CA PHE A 440 21.08 -14.78 18.57
C PHE A 440 19.71 -14.55 19.21
N PRO A 441 18.84 -13.74 18.58
CA PRO A 441 17.44 -13.69 18.97
C PRO A 441 16.79 -15.05 18.74
N LEU A 442 15.69 -15.31 19.44
CA LEU A 442 15.04 -16.63 19.46
C LEU A 442 14.68 -17.15 18.06
N CYS A 443 14.32 -16.26 17.14
CA CYS A 443 14.03 -16.61 15.74
C CYS A 443 15.24 -17.23 15.01
N MET A 444 16.43 -16.65 15.17
CA MET A 444 17.65 -17.16 14.54
C MET A 444 18.25 -18.32 15.33
N ARG A 445 18.11 -18.31 16.67
CA ARG A 445 18.51 -19.43 17.53
C ARG A 445 17.70 -20.70 17.22
N ASN A 446 16.40 -20.58 16.97
CA ASN A 446 15.57 -21.70 16.54
C ASN A 446 16.05 -22.29 15.20
N LEU A 447 16.35 -21.43 14.21
CA LEU A 447 16.90 -21.87 12.92
C LEU A 447 18.24 -22.58 13.08
N HIS A 448 19.13 -22.04 13.92
CA HIS A 448 20.42 -22.64 14.23
C HIS A 448 20.28 -24.02 14.88
N LEU A 449 19.43 -24.16 15.89
CA LEU A 449 19.18 -25.45 16.56
C LEU A 449 18.60 -26.50 15.60
N ASN A 450 17.63 -26.12 14.77
CA ASN A 450 17.04 -27.03 13.79
C ASN A 450 18.03 -27.43 12.70
N LEU A 451 18.89 -26.50 12.24
CA LEU A 451 19.95 -26.80 11.29
C LEU A 451 20.95 -27.80 11.87
N ARG A 452 21.38 -27.62 13.13
CA ARG A 452 22.30 -28.56 13.79
C ARG A 452 21.67 -29.93 14.05
N LYS A 453 20.38 -29.97 14.39
CA LYS A 453 19.64 -31.22 14.62
C LYS A 453 19.40 -32.01 13.34
N ASN A 454 18.91 -31.36 12.29
CA ASN A 454 18.43 -32.03 11.08
C ASN A 454 19.49 -32.06 9.97
N SER A 455 20.61 -31.33 10.12
CA SER A 455 21.61 -31.09 9.07
C SER A 455 21.00 -30.53 7.77
N HIS A 456 19.86 -29.84 7.86
CA HIS A 456 19.15 -29.22 6.74
C HIS A 456 18.17 -28.16 7.20
N LEU A 457 17.87 -27.20 6.32
CA LEU A 457 16.78 -26.23 6.46
C LEU A 457 16.04 -26.09 5.13
N LYS A 458 14.73 -25.84 5.19
CA LYS A 458 13.89 -25.53 4.02
C LYS A 458 14.20 -24.15 3.43
N HIS A 459 13.71 -23.87 2.22
CA HIS A 459 14.07 -22.69 1.42
C HIS A 459 14.01 -21.36 2.20
N PHE A 460 12.85 -21.00 2.77
CA PHE A 460 12.70 -19.74 3.51
C PHE A 460 13.51 -19.69 4.81
N GLY A 461 13.71 -20.83 5.48
CA GLY A 461 14.61 -20.92 6.63
C GLY A 461 16.08 -20.68 6.26
N ARG A 462 16.52 -21.21 5.11
CA ARG A 462 17.85 -20.92 4.56
C ARG A 462 17.98 -19.45 4.22
N LEU A 463 16.98 -18.85 3.56
CA LEU A 463 17.01 -17.44 3.17
C LEU A 463 17.08 -16.52 4.39
N GLN A 464 16.14 -16.65 5.34
CA GLN A 464 16.10 -15.84 6.56
C GLN A 464 17.43 -15.93 7.33
N TYR A 465 17.97 -17.14 7.50
CA TYR A 465 19.21 -17.33 8.24
C TYR A 465 20.45 -16.85 7.47
N THR A 466 20.52 -17.06 6.15
CA THR A 466 21.64 -16.57 5.32
C THR A 466 21.72 -15.04 5.36
N LEU A 467 20.58 -14.36 5.23
CA LEU A 467 20.55 -12.90 5.25
C LEU A 467 20.91 -12.35 6.64
N PHE A 468 20.50 -13.03 7.70
CA PHE A 468 20.96 -12.72 9.06
C PHE A 468 22.48 -12.90 9.20
N LEU A 469 23.04 -14.03 8.75
CA LEU A 469 24.49 -14.28 8.82
C LEU A 469 25.31 -13.27 8.01
N LYS A 470 24.83 -12.88 6.83
CA LYS A 470 25.38 -11.78 6.05
C LYS A 470 25.36 -10.48 6.86
N GLY A 471 24.21 -10.16 7.49
CA GLY A 471 24.05 -8.93 8.25
C GLY A 471 24.89 -8.83 9.53
N ILE A 472 25.32 -9.97 10.12
CA ILE A 472 26.27 -9.96 11.25
C ILE A 472 27.72 -9.78 10.79
N GLY A 473 27.99 -9.85 9.48
CA GLY A 473 29.32 -9.66 8.89
C GLY A 473 29.98 -10.93 8.35
N LEU A 474 29.25 -12.05 8.19
CA LEU A 474 29.83 -13.25 7.60
C LEU A 474 30.09 -13.01 6.10
N SER A 475 31.33 -13.21 5.65
CA SER A 475 31.69 -13.06 4.23
C SER A 475 31.01 -14.14 3.37
N LEU A 476 30.93 -13.91 2.06
CA LEU A 476 30.39 -14.90 1.13
C LEU A 476 31.14 -16.24 1.22
N GLU A 477 32.47 -16.19 1.30
CA GLU A 477 33.33 -17.38 1.39
C GLU A 477 33.04 -18.18 2.66
N GLU A 478 33.03 -17.51 3.81
CA GLU A 478 32.73 -18.13 5.10
C GLU A 478 31.29 -18.64 5.16
N CYS A 479 30.34 -17.93 4.55
CA CYS A 479 28.96 -18.37 4.47
C CYS A 479 28.80 -19.66 3.62
N LEU A 480 29.55 -19.80 2.53
CA LEU A 480 29.57 -21.02 1.73
C LEU A 480 30.16 -22.20 2.52
N ILE A 481 31.27 -21.97 3.23
CA ILE A 481 31.89 -22.98 4.11
C ILE A 481 30.90 -23.40 5.20
N PHE A 482 30.24 -22.42 5.84
CA PHE A 482 29.25 -22.67 6.88
C PHE A 482 28.10 -23.58 6.39
N TRP A 483 27.48 -23.25 5.25
CA TRP A 483 26.38 -24.05 4.71
C TRP A 483 26.85 -25.43 4.26
N ARG A 484 28.03 -25.51 3.65
CA ARG A 484 28.61 -26.78 3.22
C ARG A 484 28.86 -27.74 4.38
N HIS A 485 29.44 -27.24 5.48
CA HIS A 485 29.68 -28.02 6.69
C HIS A 485 28.38 -28.37 7.44
N SER A 486 27.37 -27.51 7.37
CA SER A 486 26.10 -27.73 8.06
C SER A 486 25.24 -28.79 7.37
N PHE A 487 25.35 -28.95 6.06
CA PHE A 487 24.66 -29.98 5.27
C PHE A 487 25.46 -31.28 5.18
N LYS A 488 25.72 -31.90 6.34
CA LYS A 488 26.55 -33.11 6.46
C LYS A 488 26.07 -34.30 5.63
N LEU A 489 24.76 -34.38 5.37
CA LEU A 489 24.13 -35.47 4.62
C LEU A 489 24.07 -35.20 3.10
N ILE A 490 24.54 -34.03 2.64
CA ILE A 490 24.50 -33.63 1.23
C ILE A 490 25.91 -33.71 0.63
N THR A 491 26.01 -34.29 -0.57
CA THR A 491 27.27 -34.39 -1.33
C THR A 491 27.72 -33.01 -1.85
N ASP A 492 29.03 -32.86 -2.09
CA ASP A 492 29.61 -31.63 -2.66
C ASP A 492 28.96 -31.23 -3.99
N GLU A 493 28.71 -32.21 -4.87
CA GLU A 493 28.11 -31.98 -6.17
C GLU A 493 26.69 -31.43 -6.05
N THR A 494 25.87 -32.03 -5.18
CA THR A 494 24.50 -31.58 -4.93
C THR A 494 24.48 -30.18 -4.31
N PHE A 495 25.40 -29.91 -3.37
CA PHE A 495 25.55 -28.59 -2.77
C PHE A 495 25.87 -27.51 -3.82
N ASN A 496 26.83 -27.78 -4.69
CA ASN A 496 27.24 -26.86 -5.75
C ASN A 496 26.12 -26.61 -6.76
N LYS A 497 25.33 -27.64 -7.10
CA LYS A 497 24.24 -27.55 -8.08
C LYS A 497 23.01 -26.81 -7.54
N GLU A 498 22.58 -27.13 -6.32
CA GLU A 498 21.27 -26.70 -5.81
C GLU A 498 21.32 -25.53 -4.81
N TYR A 499 22.43 -25.37 -4.08
CA TYR A 499 22.49 -24.47 -2.92
C TYR A 499 23.45 -23.29 -3.12
N ARG A 500 24.61 -23.51 -3.74
CA ARG A 500 25.65 -22.49 -3.91
C ARG A 500 25.15 -21.22 -4.62
N TYR A 501 24.33 -21.39 -5.67
CA TYR A 501 23.76 -20.25 -6.39
C TYR A 501 22.92 -19.35 -5.47
N ASN A 502 22.06 -19.93 -4.64
CA ASN A 502 21.19 -19.18 -3.74
C ASN A 502 21.97 -18.35 -2.71
N VAL A 503 23.06 -18.90 -2.17
CA VAL A 503 23.94 -18.18 -1.24
C VAL A 503 24.62 -17.00 -1.94
N ARG A 504 25.19 -17.22 -3.14
CA ARG A 504 25.80 -16.14 -3.94
C ARG A 504 24.80 -15.04 -4.29
N HIS A 505 23.57 -15.42 -4.63
CA HIS A 505 22.51 -14.49 -4.98
C HIS A 505 22.11 -13.63 -3.76
N ALA A 506 22.04 -14.22 -2.56
CA ALA A 506 21.77 -13.48 -1.33
C ALA A 506 22.84 -12.42 -1.00
N HIS A 507 24.10 -12.68 -1.35
CA HIS A 507 25.21 -11.75 -1.22
C HIS A 507 25.38 -10.79 -2.41
N GLY A 508 24.62 -10.98 -3.50
CA GLY A 508 24.69 -10.15 -4.69
C GLY A 508 25.92 -10.37 -5.57
N ASP A 509 26.62 -11.50 -5.40
CA ASP A 509 27.70 -11.94 -6.29
C ASP A 509 27.17 -12.35 -7.67
N VAL A 510 25.95 -12.90 -7.69
CA VAL A 510 25.21 -13.24 -8.90
C VAL A 510 23.81 -12.62 -8.86
N GLY A 511 23.22 -12.40 -10.03
CA GLY A 511 21.91 -11.78 -10.19
C GLY A 511 21.95 -10.60 -11.17
N GLY A 512 20.78 -9.98 -11.41
CA GLY A 512 20.68 -8.79 -12.25
C GLY A 512 21.39 -7.57 -11.65
N ASP A 513 21.57 -6.52 -12.46
CA ASP A 513 22.26 -5.27 -12.08
C ASP A 513 21.75 -4.65 -10.77
N ALA A 514 20.44 -4.70 -10.53
CA ALA A 514 19.85 -4.17 -9.30
C ALA A 514 20.37 -4.88 -8.04
N ILE A 515 20.55 -6.19 -8.09
CA ILE A 515 20.97 -7.00 -6.94
C ILE A 515 22.48 -6.83 -6.70
N ARG A 516 23.27 -6.75 -7.78
CA ARG A 516 24.73 -6.53 -7.67
C ARG A 516 25.05 -5.16 -7.09
N ARG A 517 24.36 -4.11 -7.55
CA ARG A 517 24.53 -2.75 -6.98
C ARG A 517 24.02 -2.65 -5.55
N GLY A 518 22.94 -3.35 -5.21
CA GLY A 518 22.40 -3.43 -3.84
C GLY A 518 23.16 -4.37 -2.89
N ARG A 519 24.32 -4.91 -3.29
CA ARG A 519 25.10 -5.91 -2.53
C ARG A 519 24.25 -7.11 -2.09
N GLY A 520 23.28 -7.55 -2.88
CA GLY A 520 22.38 -8.65 -2.59
C GLY A 520 21.08 -8.23 -1.89
N TYR A 521 20.39 -9.19 -1.26
CA TYR A 521 19.18 -8.88 -0.48
C TYR A 521 19.52 -8.29 0.89
N SER A 522 18.66 -7.39 1.38
CA SER A 522 18.78 -6.87 2.75
C SER A 522 18.41 -7.93 3.79
N PRO A 523 19.06 -7.93 4.97
CA PRO A 523 18.62 -8.69 6.12
C PRO A 523 17.15 -8.45 6.45
N PHE A 524 16.45 -9.50 6.88
CA PHE A 524 15.04 -9.38 7.23
C PHE A 524 14.85 -8.70 8.58
N SER A 525 14.03 -7.65 8.61
CA SER A 525 13.58 -7.02 9.85
C SER A 525 12.55 -7.85 10.59
N CYS A 526 12.30 -7.50 11.87
CA CYS A 526 11.28 -8.19 12.63
C CYS A 526 9.91 -8.04 11.97
N GLN A 527 9.60 -6.87 11.40
CA GLN A 527 8.35 -6.66 10.66
C GLN A 527 8.23 -7.65 9.51
N LYS A 528 9.26 -7.74 8.66
CA LYS A 528 9.29 -8.67 7.52
C LYS A 528 9.10 -10.12 7.94
N ILE A 529 9.82 -10.57 8.98
CA ILE A 529 9.72 -11.93 9.54
C ILE A 529 8.33 -12.22 10.12
N LEU A 530 7.64 -11.20 10.62
CA LEU A 530 6.30 -11.34 11.18
C LEU A 530 5.23 -11.39 10.08
N THR A 531 5.35 -10.60 9.02
CA THR A 531 4.27 -10.41 8.04
C THR A 531 4.41 -11.24 6.77
N GLU A 532 5.64 -11.46 6.29
CA GLU A 532 5.89 -12.15 5.03
C GLU A 532 6.13 -13.65 5.24
N HIS A 533 5.57 -14.47 4.35
CA HIS A 533 5.76 -15.92 4.29
C HIS A 533 5.61 -16.65 5.64
N PRO A 534 4.40 -16.74 6.21
CA PRO A 534 4.18 -17.48 7.45
C PRO A 534 4.62 -18.95 7.29
N PRO A 535 5.27 -19.56 8.31
CA PRO A 535 5.79 -20.91 8.22
C PRO A 535 4.66 -21.94 8.16
N GLY A 536 4.75 -22.85 7.20
CA GLY A 536 3.88 -24.02 7.07
C GLY A 536 4.39 -25.26 7.83
N THR A 537 3.77 -26.40 7.59
CA THR A 537 4.13 -27.65 8.28
C THR A 537 5.58 -28.07 8.01
N GLY A 538 6.34 -28.26 9.08
CA GLY A 538 7.75 -28.64 9.03
C GLY A 538 8.69 -27.52 8.55
N GLU A 539 8.22 -26.28 8.45
CA GLU A 539 9.06 -25.10 8.27
C GLU A 539 9.41 -24.50 9.63
N SER A 540 10.67 -24.08 9.80
CA SER A 540 11.22 -23.60 11.07
C SER A 540 11.56 -22.11 11.06
N HIS A 541 11.20 -21.38 10.00
CA HIS A 541 11.45 -19.95 9.84
C HIS A 541 10.35 -19.10 10.48
N GLY A 542 10.51 -17.78 10.40
CA GLY A 542 9.59 -16.82 11.02
C GLY A 542 9.97 -16.47 12.47
N CYS A 543 9.05 -15.82 13.17
CA CYS A 543 9.22 -15.42 14.56
C CYS A 543 8.51 -16.41 15.51
N PRO A 544 9.24 -17.07 16.43
CA PRO A 544 8.64 -17.99 17.40
C PRO A 544 7.54 -17.33 18.25
N TYR A 545 7.70 -16.05 18.60
CA TYR A 545 6.71 -15.31 19.38
C TYR A 545 5.35 -15.16 18.67
N ARG A 546 5.31 -15.23 17.34
CA ARG A 546 4.07 -15.11 16.54
C ARG A 546 3.55 -16.45 16.05
N HIS A 547 4.44 -17.32 15.57
CA HIS A 547 4.06 -18.51 14.81
C HIS A 547 3.99 -19.78 15.64
N PHE A 548 4.62 -19.82 16.82
CA PHE A 548 4.52 -20.99 17.69
C PHE A 548 3.29 -20.89 18.58
N SER A 549 2.75 -22.04 19.00
CA SER A 549 1.83 -22.07 20.12
C SER A 549 2.55 -21.61 21.40
N LEU A 550 1.79 -21.06 22.34
CA LEU A 550 2.34 -20.56 23.61
C LEU A 550 3.17 -21.63 24.34
N ASP A 551 2.69 -22.88 24.37
CA ASP A 551 3.40 -23.97 25.06
C ASP A 551 4.74 -24.31 24.38
N ASN A 552 4.77 -24.33 23.04
CA ASN A 552 5.99 -24.58 22.28
C ASN A 552 6.99 -23.42 22.43
N LEU A 553 6.50 -22.18 22.47
CA LEU A 553 7.33 -21.00 22.73
C LEU A 553 7.97 -21.05 24.11
N LEU A 554 7.19 -21.34 25.16
CA LEU A 554 7.69 -21.44 26.52
C LEU A 554 8.69 -22.59 26.68
N SER A 555 8.41 -23.74 26.07
CA SER A 555 9.33 -24.88 26.05
C SER A 555 10.65 -24.53 25.36
N LEU A 556 10.60 -23.81 24.23
CA LEU A 556 11.80 -23.34 23.55
C LEU A 556 12.59 -22.33 24.40
N LEU A 557 11.90 -21.38 25.05
CA LEU A 557 12.54 -20.40 25.93
C LEU A 557 13.26 -21.08 27.10
N GLN A 558 12.63 -22.05 27.74
CA GLN A 558 13.24 -22.86 28.81
C GLN A 558 14.45 -23.64 28.29
N ALA A 559 14.35 -24.27 27.12
CA ALA A 559 15.47 -24.97 26.48
C ALA A 559 16.66 -24.04 26.19
N THR A 560 16.41 -22.74 26.00
CA THR A 560 17.46 -21.73 25.81
C THR A 560 18.07 -21.18 27.11
N GLY A 561 17.56 -21.60 28.28
CA GLY A 561 18.04 -21.21 29.61
C GLY A 561 17.14 -20.24 30.38
N VAL A 562 15.95 -19.91 29.85
CA VAL A 562 15.03 -18.95 30.47
C VAL A 562 14.04 -19.67 31.39
N ASN A 563 14.34 -19.71 32.70
CA ASN A 563 13.55 -20.45 33.70
C ASN A 563 12.76 -19.56 34.67
N ASP A 564 12.84 -18.23 34.52
CA ASP A 564 12.17 -17.27 35.40
C ASP A 564 10.65 -17.24 35.15
N ARG A 565 9.85 -17.56 36.18
CA ARG A 565 8.39 -17.65 36.08
C ARG A 565 7.73 -16.30 35.82
N ASP A 566 8.24 -15.22 36.39
CA ASP A 566 7.65 -13.89 36.21
C ASP A 566 7.92 -13.35 34.81
N LEU A 567 9.12 -13.61 34.28
CA LEU A 567 9.45 -13.32 32.89
C LEU A 567 8.55 -14.09 31.92
N LEU A 568 8.42 -15.41 32.11
CA LEU A 568 7.60 -16.25 31.23
C LEU A 568 6.12 -15.83 31.25
N ARG A 569 5.60 -15.41 32.42
CA ARG A 569 4.26 -14.80 32.53
C ARG A 569 4.16 -13.51 31.71
N GLY A 570 5.12 -12.61 31.84
CA GLY A 570 5.14 -11.36 31.07
C GLY A 570 5.23 -11.58 29.56
N VAL A 571 6.04 -12.54 29.10
CA VAL A 571 6.12 -12.92 27.69
C VAL A 571 4.78 -13.46 27.18
N LYS A 572 4.09 -14.29 27.98
CA LYS A 572 2.77 -14.80 27.64
C LYS A 572 1.76 -13.67 27.43
N GLU A 573 1.69 -12.72 28.36
CA GLU A 573 0.81 -11.55 28.27
C GLU A 573 1.11 -10.69 27.03
N ASP A 574 2.40 -10.48 26.71
CA ASP A 574 2.81 -9.70 25.54
C ASP A 574 2.42 -10.40 24.22
N VAL A 575 2.57 -11.73 24.15
CA VAL A 575 2.17 -12.53 22.98
C VAL A 575 0.65 -12.55 22.81
N GLU A 576 -0.11 -12.70 23.88
CA GLU A 576 -1.59 -12.65 23.85
C GLU A 576 -2.10 -11.29 23.36
N ARG A 577 -1.40 -10.20 23.71
CA ARG A 577 -1.66 -8.84 23.19
C ARG A 577 -1.09 -8.59 21.79
N LYS A 578 -0.56 -9.62 21.12
CA LYS A 578 0.08 -9.55 19.78
C LYS A 578 1.30 -8.60 19.73
N ARG A 579 1.96 -8.35 20.86
CA ARG A 579 3.16 -7.51 20.99
C ARG A 579 4.45 -8.37 20.96
N TYR A 580 4.65 -9.06 19.84
CA TYR A 580 5.70 -10.08 19.71
C TYR A 580 7.13 -9.56 19.91
N HIS A 581 7.43 -8.38 19.38
CA HIS A 581 8.76 -7.76 19.54
C HIS A 581 9.01 -7.34 20.99
N ILE A 582 7.99 -6.90 21.74
CA ILE A 582 8.11 -6.60 23.16
C ILE A 582 8.43 -7.87 23.95
N GLY A 583 7.75 -8.98 23.65
CA GLY A 583 8.09 -10.28 24.24
C GLY A 583 9.55 -10.66 24.02
N CYS A 584 10.07 -10.46 22.81
CA CYS A 584 11.49 -10.69 22.50
C CYS A 584 12.44 -9.74 23.24
N ASN A 585 12.11 -8.45 23.33
CA ASN A 585 12.91 -7.45 24.05
C ASN A 585 12.92 -7.73 25.56
N ARG A 586 11.80 -8.18 26.14
CA ARG A 586 11.73 -8.54 27.55
C ARG A 586 12.72 -9.66 27.91
N VAL A 587 12.87 -10.65 27.03
CA VAL A 587 13.86 -11.73 27.20
C VAL A 587 15.29 -11.19 27.04
N PHE A 588 15.51 -10.26 26.10
CA PHE A 588 16.80 -9.59 25.94
C PHE A 588 17.22 -8.82 27.21
N ASP A 589 16.29 -8.02 27.75
CA ASP A 589 16.51 -7.20 28.94
C ASP A 589 16.78 -8.05 30.17
N TRP A 590 16.10 -9.19 30.31
CA TRP A 590 16.37 -10.15 31.37
C TRP A 590 17.75 -10.79 31.22
N ALA A 591 18.12 -11.23 30.01
CA ALA A 591 19.39 -11.89 29.74
C ALA A 591 20.60 -10.94 29.96
N HIS A 592 20.43 -9.64 29.73
CA HIS A 592 21.49 -8.63 29.86
C HIS A 592 21.24 -7.63 30.99
N LYS A 593 20.44 -7.99 32.00
CA LYS A 593 19.98 -7.07 33.06
C LYS A 593 21.13 -6.37 33.79
N ALA A 594 22.21 -7.11 34.08
CA ALA A 594 23.38 -6.57 34.79
C ALA A 594 24.20 -5.62 33.91
N GLN A 595 24.40 -5.99 32.64
CA GLN A 595 25.15 -5.21 31.66
C GLN A 595 24.43 -3.91 31.31
N LEU A 596 23.12 -3.98 31.07
CA LEU A 596 22.27 -2.81 30.80
C LEU A 596 22.25 -1.83 31.97
N LYS A 597 22.31 -2.32 33.22
CA LYS A 597 22.40 -1.45 34.40
C LYS A 597 23.71 -0.65 34.40
N ARG A 598 24.84 -1.32 34.15
CA ARG A 598 26.17 -0.66 34.08
C ARG A 598 26.22 0.36 32.96
N VAL A 599 25.79 0.01 31.75
CA VAL A 599 25.81 0.92 30.60
C VAL A 599 24.96 2.18 30.83
N LYS A 600 23.83 2.05 31.56
CA LYS A 600 22.99 3.19 31.94
C LYS A 600 23.64 4.08 33.00
N GLU A 601 24.35 3.49 33.96
CA GLU A 601 25.08 4.21 35.00
C GLU A 601 26.33 4.93 34.43
N ASP A 602 27.04 4.26 33.52
CA ASP A 602 28.27 4.76 32.90
C ASP A 602 28.02 5.70 31.71
N GLY A 603 26.76 5.84 31.26
CA GLY A 603 26.37 6.67 30.12
C GLY A 603 27.04 6.30 28.78
N SER A 604 27.59 5.09 28.68
CA SER A 604 28.49 4.70 27.58
C SER A 604 27.79 4.49 26.23
N TRP A 605 26.46 4.29 26.23
CA TRP A 605 25.68 4.08 25.02
C TRP A 605 24.66 5.22 24.81
N PRO A 606 24.43 5.65 23.57
CA PRO A 606 23.43 6.67 23.27
C PRO A 606 22.02 6.14 23.57
N ALA A 607 21.10 7.03 23.95
CA ALA A 607 19.72 6.67 24.28
C ALA A 607 19.02 5.87 23.16
N ALA A 608 19.35 6.15 21.89
CA ALA A 608 18.82 5.44 20.73
C ALA A 608 19.21 3.94 20.68
N GLU A 609 20.33 3.55 21.31
CA GLU A 609 20.73 2.14 21.42
C GLU A 609 20.10 1.40 22.60
N LEU A 610 19.39 2.13 23.46
CA LEU A 610 18.58 1.57 24.55
C LEU A 610 17.09 1.48 24.18
N ASP A 611 16.70 1.99 23.01
CA ASP A 611 15.34 1.87 22.46
C ASP A 611 14.97 0.42 22.12
N THR A 612 13.67 0.16 21.93
CA THR A 612 13.15 -1.17 21.55
C THR A 612 13.82 -1.73 20.29
N ILE A 613 14.30 -2.98 20.36
CA ILE A 613 14.92 -3.69 19.24
C ILE A 613 13.86 -4.14 18.24
N VAL A 614 14.05 -3.76 16.98
CA VAL A 614 13.12 -4.05 15.87
C VAL A 614 13.75 -4.87 14.74
N HIS A 615 15.02 -5.26 14.88
CA HIS A 615 15.76 -6.01 13.86
C HIS A 615 16.65 -7.11 14.49
N PRO A 616 16.67 -8.34 13.93
CA PRO A 616 17.47 -9.45 14.46
C PRO A 616 18.98 -9.15 14.52
N ASN A 617 19.54 -8.49 13.50
CA ASN A 617 20.96 -8.11 13.50
C ASN A 617 21.28 -7.06 14.57
N THR A 618 20.38 -6.11 14.84
CA THR A 618 20.55 -5.16 15.96
C THR A 618 20.52 -5.88 17.30
N TYR A 619 19.63 -6.87 17.49
CA TYR A 619 19.63 -7.72 18.67
C TYR A 619 21.00 -8.36 18.89
N PHE A 620 21.55 -8.98 17.83
CA PHE A 620 22.86 -9.61 17.88
C PHE A 620 23.97 -8.61 18.21
N LYS A 621 24.06 -7.49 17.48
CA LYS A 621 25.07 -6.44 17.70
C LYS A 621 25.06 -6.00 19.16
N ARG A 622 23.88 -5.69 19.71
CA ARG A 622 23.74 -5.25 21.11
C ARG A 622 24.11 -6.34 22.10
N SER A 623 23.64 -7.58 21.91
CA SER A 623 23.98 -8.70 22.80
C SER A 623 25.48 -8.98 22.82
N TYR A 624 26.12 -8.95 21.64
CA TYR A 624 27.56 -9.20 21.50
C TYR A 624 28.40 -8.08 22.13
N LEU A 625 28.04 -6.80 21.93
CA LEU A 625 28.73 -5.66 22.55
C LEU A 625 28.61 -5.68 24.09
N LEU A 626 27.41 -5.95 24.61
CA LEU A 626 27.18 -6.05 26.06
C LEU A 626 27.98 -7.20 26.70
N SER A 627 28.16 -8.32 25.99
CA SER A 627 28.92 -9.45 26.49
C SER A 627 30.44 -9.29 26.35
N SER A 628 30.91 -8.53 25.37
CA SER A 628 32.34 -8.30 25.12
C SER A 628 32.92 -7.11 25.89
N GLY A 629 32.06 -6.33 26.58
CA GLY A 629 32.48 -5.14 27.33
C GLY A 629 33.00 -4.00 26.45
N ARG A 630 32.74 -4.05 25.13
CA ARG A 630 33.14 -3.01 24.19
C ARG A 630 32.10 -1.89 24.18
N SER A 631 32.57 -0.63 24.22
CA SER A 631 31.70 0.54 24.03
C SER A 631 31.14 0.55 22.61
N ALA A 632 29.90 1.03 22.42
CA ALA A 632 29.27 1.16 21.11
C ALA A 632 29.78 2.36 20.28
N HIS A 633 30.85 3.02 20.74
CA HIS A 633 31.42 4.17 20.06
C HIS A 633 32.00 3.80 18.67
N LEU A 634 31.37 4.33 17.63
CA LEU A 634 31.87 4.39 16.26
C LEU A 634 33.11 5.29 16.20
N PRO A 635 34.26 4.87 15.64
CA PRO A 635 35.27 5.82 15.20
C PRO A 635 34.83 6.40 13.85
N GLY A 636 34.37 7.65 13.81
CA GLY A 636 33.92 8.25 12.56
C GLY A 636 33.53 9.74 12.55
N THR A 637 33.74 10.52 13.61
CA THR A 637 33.46 11.97 13.59
C THR A 637 34.54 12.87 14.18
N ASP A 638 35.74 12.35 14.44
CA ASP A 638 36.91 13.20 14.75
C ASP A 638 38.02 12.89 13.73
N ALA A 639 37.93 13.52 12.57
CA ALA A 639 39.07 13.70 11.68
C ALA A 639 39.38 15.20 11.62
N ASP A 640 40.48 15.55 12.30
CA ASP A 640 41.33 16.72 12.12
C ASP A 640 40.70 18.12 12.21
N MET A 641 40.67 18.64 13.44
CA MET A 641 40.98 20.05 13.69
C MET A 641 41.95 20.18 14.88
N THR A 642 43.20 19.77 14.71
CA THR A 642 44.35 20.36 15.42
C THR A 642 45.65 19.93 14.76
N GLU A 643 46.49 20.92 14.44
CA GLU A 643 47.93 20.85 14.11
C GLU A 643 48.35 20.45 12.68
N ALA A 644 48.31 21.43 11.76
CA ALA A 644 49.47 21.96 11.02
C ALA A 644 49.07 23.19 10.19
#